data_AF-A0A4U8YI51-F1
#
_entry.id   AF-A0A4U8YI51-F1
#
_cell.length_a   1.000
_cell.length_b   1.000
_cell.length_c   1.000
_cell.angle_alpha   90.00
_cell.angle_beta   90.00
_cell.angle_gamma   90.00
#
_symmetry.space_group_name_H-M   'P 1'
#
loop_
_entity.id
_entity.type
_entity.pdbx_description
1 polymer ?
#
loop_
_entity_poly.entity_id
_entity_poly.type
_entity_poly.pdbx_seq_one_letter_code
_entity_poly.pdbx_strand_id
1 'polypeptide(L)'
;MPAPGANRMRPVTQARPHGGPNRPGPWLLGLCLLLWAWTAAAGPLSDPSLFEDGFRHAEEEAWERAAQTWVADGETLLKRSRDQETLRRTACFNVFATIAFEKADNARAYVTWSAAVRYFLESNTSWEAQQEALRQEAHAIDTRLKAGLTGSLPLSGNDPQRRLMDMVEALGLLTYSGPKAGLQVRDVADDEPEIRVTRNYFPRPQALAVRETQAPAVQKGARHGSLDAEAQAAAQPKTEGLPGKGMIPPPGTDTPSAGAPPPPLPPSVNEEPLAVPPAPGVPEATATAIEAAPKASPMPLTTRGNIQEAEGFTAEELEISRTAWRYVVENYQTNTGLVNSVHNYPYATLWDLGSTLAAFACAMQLGIIGPAEGKEKITRFLETLQVVELYNNELPNREYMTRTGEMTDLGSRPSSVGSGWSALDIGRLLIWLKITAAWYPDFAPMVDKVLDRWTFDRLVQYRELNGMLFNGEKEWLRQEGRLGYEQYAATGVALFDLDVRKALDYKETDTVTILEKKVLHDTRNKAFFTSDPFVMAAMELGPIDDTFSDLTRKVYDIQRRRWLKSEEVTAVNEDAVNKAPWFVYNNVYYEGTPWACVTHDGAPADAFFSLSTKAALGWSVLFDDAYATALRQAVVGLKHPRYGFYAGRYPDGTINTSRNINTNAVILEAMLYMKRGSTPFLTQGVFP
;
A
#
# COMPACT_ATOMS: atom_id res chain seq x y z
N MET A 1 74.97 -61.84 34.06
CA MET A 1 75.76 -61.54 32.85
C MET A 1 75.11 -62.25 31.67
N PRO A 2 74.97 -61.67 30.46
CA PRO A 2 75.06 -60.26 30.04
C PRO A 2 73.72 -59.73 29.42
N ALA A 3 73.72 -58.45 29.04
CA ALA A 3 72.64 -57.62 28.46
C ALA A 3 72.63 -57.67 26.90
N PRO A 4 71.89 -56.82 26.11
CA PRO A 4 70.89 -55.77 26.44
C PRO A 4 69.65 -55.63 25.50
N GLY A 5 68.68 -54.80 25.94
CA GLY A 5 67.70 -54.03 25.13
C GLY A 5 66.25 -54.55 25.20
N ALA A 6 65.17 -53.78 25.47
CA ALA A 6 64.96 -52.36 25.69
C ALA A 6 63.58 -52.16 26.39
N ASN A 7 63.48 -51.21 27.32
CA ASN A 7 62.34 -50.28 27.53
C ASN A 7 62.43 -49.63 28.92
N ARG A 8 62.63 -48.30 28.94
CA ARG A 8 62.45 -47.46 30.13
C ARG A 8 61.45 -46.35 29.81
N MET A 9 60.40 -46.30 30.61
CA MET A 9 59.51 -45.15 30.77
C MET A 9 60.28 -43.94 31.30
N ARG A 10 59.91 -42.75 30.82
CA ARG A 10 60.11 -41.44 31.46
C ARG A 10 59.00 -40.47 31.00
N PRO A 11 58.79 -39.35 31.72
CA PRO A 11 57.48 -38.89 32.15
C PRO A 11 56.80 -37.90 31.21
N VAL A 12 55.50 -37.76 31.45
CA VAL A 12 54.54 -36.88 30.76
C VAL A 12 54.91 -35.41 30.94
N THR A 13 55.23 -34.74 29.83
CA THR A 13 55.29 -33.28 29.70
C THR A 13 54.42 -32.82 28.53
N GLN A 14 53.47 -31.94 28.86
CA GLN A 14 52.79 -30.93 28.03
C GLN A 14 52.38 -31.28 26.59
N ALA A 15 51.08 -31.48 26.40
CA ALA A 15 50.41 -31.57 25.11
C ALA A 15 50.16 -30.18 24.48
N ARG A 16 50.47 -30.05 23.19
CA ARG A 16 49.84 -29.09 22.26
C ARG A 16 48.42 -29.59 21.92
N PRO A 17 47.46 -28.72 21.54
CA PRO A 17 46.32 -29.16 20.75
C PRO A 17 46.37 -28.59 19.31
N HIS A 18 46.53 -29.48 18.34
CA HIS A 18 46.06 -29.29 16.96
C HIS A 18 44.76 -30.09 16.81
N GLY A 19 43.70 -29.46 16.33
CA GLY A 19 42.43 -30.13 16.02
C GLY A 19 41.29 -29.13 15.82
N GLY A 20 41.23 -28.47 14.66
CA GLY A 20 40.08 -27.69 14.19
C GLY A 20 39.49 -28.34 12.92
N PRO A 21 38.18 -28.21 12.66
CA PRO A 21 37.49 -28.94 11.59
C PRO A 21 37.80 -28.38 10.19
N ASN A 22 37.88 -29.30 9.22
CA ASN A 22 38.19 -29.09 7.82
C ASN A 22 37.36 -27.97 7.14
N ARG A 23 38.05 -26.95 6.63
CA ARG A 23 37.53 -26.05 5.59
C ARG A 23 37.70 -26.73 4.22
N PRO A 24 36.72 -26.66 3.31
CA PRO A 24 36.92 -27.11 1.94
C PRO A 24 37.95 -26.22 1.23
N GLY A 25 38.84 -26.85 0.46
CA GLY A 25 39.99 -26.18 -0.17
C GLY A 25 39.60 -25.22 -1.31
N PRO A 26 40.49 -24.24 -1.63
CA PRO A 26 40.24 -23.14 -2.58
C PRO A 26 39.98 -23.56 -4.03
N TRP A 27 40.16 -24.85 -4.35
CA TRP A 27 39.92 -25.41 -5.68
C TRP A 27 38.44 -25.67 -5.98
N LEU A 28 37.58 -25.82 -4.96
CA LEU A 28 36.12 -25.97 -5.13
C LEU A 28 35.43 -24.62 -5.37
N LEU A 29 35.95 -23.52 -4.80
CA LEU A 29 35.48 -22.15 -5.08
C LEU A 29 35.83 -21.69 -6.49
N GLY A 30 36.99 -22.08 -7.02
CA GLY A 30 37.39 -21.80 -8.40
C GLY A 30 36.51 -22.51 -9.44
N LEU A 31 36.06 -23.74 -9.15
CA LEU A 31 35.17 -24.48 -10.04
C LEU A 31 33.72 -23.93 -10.03
N CYS A 32 33.24 -23.46 -8.88
CA CYS A 32 31.93 -22.80 -8.79
C CYS A 32 31.91 -21.43 -9.50
N LEU A 33 33.02 -20.67 -9.47
CA LEU A 33 33.13 -19.39 -10.18
C LEU A 33 33.25 -19.57 -11.70
N LEU A 34 33.88 -20.65 -12.18
CA LEU A 34 33.92 -20.99 -13.61
C LEU A 34 32.61 -21.60 -14.12
N LEU A 35 31.83 -22.27 -13.26
CA LEU A 35 30.48 -22.74 -13.59
C LEU A 35 29.41 -21.63 -13.53
N TRP A 36 29.67 -20.53 -12.81
CA TRP A 36 28.80 -19.33 -12.79
C TRP A 36 29.11 -18.31 -13.89
N ALA A 37 30.30 -18.37 -14.48
CA ALA A 37 30.62 -17.61 -15.69
C ALA A 37 29.86 -18.12 -16.94
N TRP A 38 29.22 -19.30 -16.85
CA TRP A 38 28.46 -19.93 -17.94
C TRP A 38 26.94 -19.73 -17.86
N THR A 39 26.43 -18.97 -16.90
CA THR A 39 25.01 -18.56 -16.82
C THR A 39 24.79 -17.06 -17.06
N ALA A 40 25.80 -16.33 -17.55
CA ALA A 40 25.64 -14.97 -18.05
C ALA A 40 25.02 -14.90 -19.47
N ALA A 41 24.65 -16.05 -20.06
CA ALA A 41 24.33 -16.16 -21.48
C ALA A 41 22.81 -16.08 -21.84
N ALA A 42 21.94 -15.56 -20.98
CA ALA A 42 20.51 -15.47 -21.31
C ALA A 42 19.78 -14.22 -20.78
N GLY A 43 20.50 -13.16 -20.39
CA GLY A 43 19.88 -11.87 -20.08
C GLY A 43 19.19 -11.24 -21.30
N PRO A 44 18.21 -10.34 -21.12
CA PRO A 44 17.53 -9.64 -22.23
C PRO A 44 18.48 -8.79 -23.07
N LEU A 45 19.51 -8.26 -22.41
CA LEU A 45 20.57 -7.41 -22.97
C LEU A 45 21.93 -8.12 -22.87
N SER A 46 21.93 -9.45 -23.11
CA SER A 46 23.13 -10.31 -22.99
C SER A 46 24.36 -9.83 -23.76
N ASP A 47 24.18 -8.95 -24.74
CA ASP A 47 25.23 -8.19 -25.40
C ASP A 47 24.82 -6.71 -25.53
N PRO A 48 25.21 -5.84 -24.58
CA PRO A 48 24.87 -4.41 -24.59
C PRO A 48 25.43 -3.68 -25.81
N SER A 49 26.50 -4.19 -26.43
CA SER A 49 27.13 -3.56 -27.60
C SER A 49 26.20 -3.47 -28.80
N LEU A 50 25.20 -4.35 -28.88
CA LEU A 50 24.19 -4.34 -29.94
C LEU A 50 23.29 -3.10 -29.88
N PHE A 51 23.19 -2.44 -28.73
CA PHE A 51 22.33 -1.27 -28.54
C PHE A 51 23.11 0.06 -28.55
N GLU A 52 24.43 0.00 -28.64
CA GLU A 52 25.33 1.14 -28.44
C GLU A 52 25.16 2.24 -29.50
N ASP A 53 24.92 1.87 -30.76
CA ASP A 53 24.80 2.85 -31.85
C ASP A 53 23.59 3.77 -31.66
N GLY A 54 22.42 3.22 -31.28
CA GLY A 54 21.27 4.03 -30.90
C GLY A 54 21.46 4.74 -29.56
N PHE A 55 22.19 4.13 -28.62
CA PHE A 55 22.44 4.73 -27.31
C PHE A 55 23.34 5.97 -27.38
N ARG A 56 24.34 5.98 -28.26
CA ARG A 56 25.15 7.18 -28.54
C ARG A 56 24.32 8.35 -29.03
N HIS A 57 23.31 8.11 -29.87
CA HIS A 57 22.37 9.15 -30.29
C HIS A 57 21.47 9.61 -29.13
N ALA A 58 21.09 8.71 -28.23
CA ALA A 58 20.34 9.05 -27.02
C ALA A 58 21.16 9.92 -26.05
N GLU A 59 22.47 9.65 -25.89
CA GLU A 59 23.39 10.48 -25.09
C GLU A 59 23.54 11.91 -25.64
N GLU A 60 23.40 12.08 -26.96
CA GLU A 60 23.40 13.38 -27.66
C GLU A 60 22.01 14.07 -27.67
N GLU A 61 21.03 13.52 -26.93
CA GLU A 61 19.61 13.94 -26.93
C GLU A 61 18.92 13.89 -28.31
N ALA A 62 19.53 13.19 -29.28
CA ALA A 62 18.98 12.97 -30.61
C ALA A 62 17.99 11.79 -30.62
N TRP A 63 16.94 11.89 -29.79
CA TRP A 63 16.01 10.81 -29.48
C TRP A 63 15.33 10.19 -30.72
N GLU A 64 14.90 11.01 -31.68
CA GLU A 64 14.25 10.50 -32.90
C GLU A 64 15.22 9.68 -33.77
N ARG A 65 16.49 10.11 -33.84
CA ARG A 65 17.54 9.38 -34.55
C ARG A 65 17.91 8.09 -33.81
N ALA A 66 18.02 8.13 -32.48
CA ALA A 66 18.22 6.93 -31.66
C ALA A 66 17.13 5.88 -31.89
N ALA A 67 15.86 6.32 -31.91
CA ALA A 67 14.73 5.44 -32.15
C ALA A 67 14.77 4.81 -33.55
N GLN A 68 15.07 5.59 -34.59
CA GLN A 68 15.21 5.09 -35.96
C GLN A 68 16.35 4.07 -36.08
N THR A 69 17.49 4.31 -35.43
CA THR A 69 18.63 3.39 -35.40
C THR A 69 18.23 2.05 -34.78
N TRP A 70 17.60 2.04 -33.60
CA TRP A 70 17.18 0.79 -32.96
C TRP A 70 16.10 0.03 -33.74
N VAL A 71 15.19 0.72 -34.42
CA VAL A 71 14.24 0.07 -35.34
C VAL A 71 14.98 -0.61 -36.49
N ALA A 72 15.90 0.09 -37.15
CA ALA A 72 16.67 -0.44 -38.28
C ALA A 72 17.56 -1.64 -37.88
N ASP A 73 18.17 -1.59 -36.70
CA ASP A 73 18.99 -2.68 -36.16
C ASP A 73 18.14 -3.91 -35.84
N GLY A 74 16.98 -3.70 -35.21
CA GLY A 74 16.01 -4.75 -34.91
C GLY A 74 15.49 -5.46 -36.18
N GLU A 75 15.20 -4.70 -37.25
CA GLU A 75 14.79 -5.24 -38.54
C GLU A 75 15.90 -6.00 -39.26
N THR A 76 17.13 -5.47 -39.19
CA THR A 76 18.31 -6.12 -39.78
C THR A 76 18.58 -7.47 -39.12
N LEU A 77 18.40 -7.55 -37.79
CA LEU A 77 18.51 -8.80 -37.05
C LEU A 77 17.42 -9.80 -37.49
N LEU A 78 16.18 -9.34 -37.63
CA LEU A 78 15.04 -10.17 -38.04
C LEU A 78 15.16 -10.72 -39.48
N LYS A 79 15.86 -10.00 -40.38
CA LYS A 79 16.15 -10.47 -41.75
C LYS A 79 17.15 -11.63 -41.80
N ARG A 80 17.98 -11.80 -40.75
CA ARG A 80 19.01 -12.86 -40.69
C ARG A 80 18.45 -14.17 -40.15
N SER A 81 17.59 -14.11 -39.14
CA SER A 81 16.99 -15.27 -38.48
C SER A 81 15.68 -14.88 -37.78
N ARG A 82 14.77 -15.85 -37.60
CA ARG A 82 13.52 -15.70 -36.81
C ARG A 82 13.43 -16.76 -35.72
N ASP A 83 14.55 -17.08 -35.09
CA ASP A 83 14.55 -17.93 -33.90
C ASP A 83 14.07 -17.15 -32.65
N GLN A 84 13.82 -17.87 -31.56
CA GLN A 84 13.30 -17.29 -30.32
C GLN A 84 14.21 -16.19 -29.76
N GLU A 85 15.53 -16.36 -29.89
CA GLU A 85 16.51 -15.39 -29.38
C GLU A 85 16.52 -14.10 -30.21
N THR A 86 16.48 -14.23 -31.54
CA THR A 86 16.38 -13.08 -32.45
C THR A 86 15.11 -12.30 -32.20
N LEU A 87 13.96 -12.98 -32.05
CA LEU A 87 12.68 -12.33 -31.75
C LEU A 87 12.72 -11.58 -30.42
N ARG A 88 13.30 -12.19 -29.38
CA ARG A 88 13.47 -11.55 -28.06
C ARG A 88 14.35 -10.30 -28.12
N ARG A 89 15.44 -10.34 -28.89
CA ARG A 89 16.33 -9.18 -29.10
C ARG A 89 15.67 -8.08 -29.91
N THR A 90 14.99 -8.43 -31.01
CA THR A 90 14.20 -7.48 -31.81
C THR A 90 13.10 -6.82 -30.95
N ALA A 91 12.49 -7.56 -30.02
CA ALA A 91 11.55 -6.98 -29.07
C ALA A 91 12.22 -5.93 -28.15
N CYS A 92 13.42 -6.20 -27.63
CA CYS A 92 14.18 -5.25 -26.83
C CYS A 92 14.56 -3.98 -27.61
N PHE A 93 15.00 -4.12 -28.87
CA PHE A 93 15.25 -2.98 -29.76
C PHE A 93 14.01 -2.09 -29.93
N ASN A 94 12.84 -2.72 -30.05
CA ASN A 94 11.59 -1.99 -30.16
C ASN A 94 11.21 -1.29 -28.84
N VAL A 95 11.48 -1.87 -27.67
CA VAL A 95 11.30 -1.18 -26.38
C VAL A 95 12.19 0.07 -26.27
N PHE A 96 13.46 -0.04 -26.68
CA PHE A 96 14.39 1.10 -26.67
C PHE A 96 13.91 2.20 -27.63
N ALA A 97 13.47 1.81 -28.82
CA ALA A 97 12.88 2.74 -29.79
C ALA A 97 11.59 3.39 -29.27
N THR A 98 10.73 2.65 -28.56
CA THR A 98 9.52 3.20 -27.93
C THR A 98 9.87 4.30 -26.95
N ILE A 99 10.81 4.05 -26.04
CA ILE A 99 11.25 5.02 -25.03
C ILE A 99 11.81 6.27 -25.70
N ALA A 100 12.62 6.10 -26.76
CA ALA A 100 13.17 7.24 -27.49
C ALA A 100 12.13 8.02 -28.29
N PHE A 101 11.18 7.35 -28.97
CA PHE A 101 10.07 8.06 -29.62
C PHE A 101 9.19 8.80 -28.61
N GLU A 102 8.96 8.23 -27.44
CA GLU A 102 8.22 8.89 -26.36
C GLU A 102 8.95 10.13 -25.83
N LYS A 103 10.28 10.06 -25.65
CA LYS A 103 11.11 11.22 -25.29
C LYS A 103 11.14 12.29 -26.39
N ALA A 104 10.98 11.90 -27.65
CA ALA A 104 10.83 12.80 -28.79
C ALA A 104 9.40 13.36 -28.95
N ASP A 105 8.45 12.99 -28.08
CA ASP A 105 7.03 13.30 -28.16
C ASP A 105 6.38 12.86 -29.50
N ASN A 106 6.75 11.65 -29.97
CA ASN A 106 6.34 11.10 -31.26
C ASN A 106 5.47 9.83 -31.09
N ALA A 107 4.28 9.83 -31.70
CA ALA A 107 3.30 8.74 -31.65
C ALA A 107 3.79 7.41 -32.26
N ARG A 108 4.91 7.39 -33.00
CA ARG A 108 5.58 6.14 -33.42
C ARG A 108 6.01 5.25 -32.25
N ALA A 109 6.03 5.78 -31.03
CA ALA A 109 6.17 4.99 -29.81
C ALA A 109 5.09 3.89 -29.73
N TYR A 110 3.83 4.16 -30.09
CA TYR A 110 2.77 3.14 -30.04
C TYR A 110 3.03 1.98 -31.01
N VAL A 111 3.56 2.29 -32.20
CA VAL A 111 3.88 1.30 -33.23
C VAL A 111 4.99 0.39 -32.74
N THR A 112 6.11 0.97 -32.28
CA THR A 112 7.24 0.22 -31.75
C THR A 112 6.86 -0.57 -30.49
N TRP A 113 6.00 -0.03 -29.62
CA TRP A 113 5.51 -0.74 -28.44
C TRP A 113 4.69 -1.98 -28.82
N SER A 114 3.77 -1.83 -29.77
CA SER A 114 2.97 -2.95 -30.27
C SER A 114 3.84 -4.04 -30.92
N ALA A 115 4.90 -3.63 -31.63
CA ALA A 115 5.87 -4.55 -32.21
C ALA A 115 6.69 -5.26 -31.13
N ALA A 116 7.14 -4.55 -30.09
CA ALA A 116 7.84 -5.14 -28.95
C ALA A 116 6.99 -6.22 -28.26
N VAL A 117 5.74 -5.90 -27.92
CA VAL A 117 4.80 -6.86 -27.30
C VAL A 117 4.60 -8.08 -28.20
N ARG A 118 4.36 -7.87 -29.49
CA ARG A 118 4.20 -8.98 -30.46
C ARG A 118 5.43 -9.87 -30.50
N TYR A 119 6.62 -9.31 -30.61
CA TYR A 119 7.86 -10.10 -30.70
C TYR A 119 8.20 -10.82 -29.39
N PHE A 120 7.91 -10.23 -28.22
CA PHE A 120 8.02 -10.94 -26.95
C PHE A 120 7.11 -12.18 -26.91
N LEU A 121 5.84 -12.03 -27.30
CA LEU A 121 4.89 -13.14 -27.38
C LEU A 121 5.33 -14.22 -28.38
N GLU A 122 5.80 -13.83 -29.57
CA GLU A 122 6.34 -14.77 -30.58
C GLU A 122 7.59 -15.52 -30.05
N SER A 123 8.37 -14.91 -29.16
CA SER A 123 9.52 -15.54 -28.49
C SER A 123 9.17 -16.30 -27.20
N ASN A 124 7.89 -16.40 -26.84
CA ASN A 124 7.40 -17.07 -25.62
C ASN A 124 7.92 -16.43 -24.31
N THR A 125 7.99 -15.10 -24.26
CA THR A 125 8.28 -14.31 -23.05
C THR A 125 7.41 -13.04 -23.02
N SER A 126 7.55 -12.23 -21.99
CA SER A 126 6.98 -10.88 -21.91
C SER A 126 8.05 -9.84 -21.58
N TRP A 127 7.70 -8.56 -21.70
CA TRP A 127 8.58 -7.46 -21.28
C TRP A 127 8.83 -7.53 -19.77
N GLU A 128 7.83 -7.84 -18.96
CA GLU A 128 7.94 -7.94 -17.50
C GLU A 128 8.92 -9.04 -17.07
N ALA A 129 8.91 -10.17 -17.79
CA ALA A 129 9.87 -11.26 -17.55
C ALA A 129 11.31 -10.84 -17.90
N GLN A 130 11.49 -10.08 -18.99
CA GLN A 130 12.80 -9.54 -19.35
C GLN A 130 13.26 -8.45 -18.37
N GLN A 131 12.36 -7.58 -17.95
CA GLN A 131 12.62 -6.52 -16.97
C GLN A 131 13.05 -7.12 -15.62
N GLU A 132 12.45 -8.23 -15.19
CA GLU A 132 12.86 -8.95 -13.98
C GLU A 132 14.25 -9.58 -14.12
N ALA A 133 14.55 -10.20 -15.26
CA ALA A 133 15.91 -10.69 -15.54
C ALA A 133 16.95 -9.54 -15.54
N LEU A 134 16.58 -8.38 -16.07
CA LEU A 134 17.41 -7.18 -16.05
C LEU A 134 17.62 -6.62 -14.64
N ARG A 135 16.60 -6.67 -13.76
CA ARG A 135 16.74 -6.31 -12.34
C ARG A 135 17.74 -7.21 -11.62
N GLN A 136 17.68 -8.51 -11.87
CA GLN A 136 18.59 -9.49 -11.28
C GLN A 136 20.03 -9.27 -11.78
N GLU A 137 20.20 -8.99 -13.07
CA GLU A 137 21.51 -8.69 -13.67
C GLU A 137 22.09 -7.37 -13.14
N ALA A 138 21.30 -6.30 -13.08
CA ALA A 138 21.70 -5.02 -12.52
C ALA A 138 22.07 -5.13 -11.03
N HIS A 139 21.29 -5.89 -10.26
CA HIS A 139 21.58 -6.15 -8.84
C HIS A 139 22.88 -6.97 -8.66
N ALA A 140 23.12 -7.96 -9.52
CA ALA A 140 24.36 -8.73 -9.50
C ALA A 140 25.59 -7.86 -9.85
N ILE A 141 25.45 -6.96 -10.84
CA ILE A 141 26.51 -6.01 -11.21
C ILE A 141 26.78 -5.03 -10.07
N ASP A 142 25.75 -4.43 -9.48
CA ASP A 142 25.87 -3.51 -8.33
C ASP A 142 26.51 -4.18 -7.11
N THR A 143 26.12 -5.43 -6.82
CA THR A 143 26.71 -6.22 -5.73
C THR A 143 28.19 -6.51 -5.99
N ARG A 144 28.57 -6.84 -7.23
CA ARG A 144 29.98 -7.03 -7.61
C ARG A 144 30.79 -5.74 -7.57
N LEU A 145 30.21 -4.61 -7.98
CA LEU A 145 30.83 -3.29 -7.88
C LEU A 145 31.08 -2.89 -6.42
N LYS A 146 30.10 -3.14 -5.54
CA LYS A 146 30.21 -2.93 -4.09
C LYS A 146 31.23 -3.87 -3.44
N ALA A 147 31.31 -5.11 -3.89
CA ALA A 147 32.36 -6.05 -3.46
C ALA A 147 33.75 -5.66 -4.00
N GLY A 148 33.83 -5.14 -5.23
CA GLY A 148 35.06 -4.71 -5.91
C GLY A 148 35.67 -3.42 -5.35
N LEU A 149 34.88 -2.58 -4.67
CA LEU A 149 35.37 -1.44 -3.86
C LEU A 149 36.29 -1.87 -2.69
N THR A 150 36.43 -3.18 -2.45
CA THR A 150 37.40 -3.75 -1.48
C THR A 150 38.64 -4.40 -2.12
N GLY A 151 38.80 -4.40 -3.46
CA GLY A 151 40.04 -4.95 -4.04
C GLY A 151 40.16 -5.23 -5.55
N SER A 152 39.29 -4.74 -6.44
CA SER A 152 39.48 -4.93 -7.89
C SER A 152 39.47 -3.60 -8.65
N LEU A 153 40.35 -3.49 -9.67
CA LEU A 153 40.54 -2.32 -10.53
C LEU A 153 39.21 -1.70 -11.00
N PRO A 154 39.11 -0.35 -11.09
CA PRO A 154 37.91 0.32 -11.57
C PRO A 154 37.57 -0.14 -12.99
N LEU A 155 36.29 -0.41 -13.25
CA LEU A 155 35.80 -0.74 -14.58
C LEU A 155 36.10 0.45 -15.51
N SER A 156 36.82 0.19 -16.60
CA SER A 156 37.07 1.18 -17.65
C SER A 156 35.75 1.61 -18.29
N GLY A 157 35.67 2.82 -18.87
CA GLY A 157 34.45 3.33 -19.54
C GLY A 157 33.96 2.49 -20.75
N ASN A 158 34.70 1.44 -21.11
CA ASN A 158 34.34 0.47 -22.15
C ASN A 158 33.91 -0.90 -21.60
N ASP A 159 33.63 -1.02 -20.29
CA ASP A 159 33.11 -2.27 -19.72
C ASP A 159 31.65 -2.49 -20.13
N PRO A 160 31.30 -3.62 -20.77
CA PRO A 160 29.92 -3.94 -21.15
C PRO A 160 28.93 -3.88 -19.98
N GLN A 161 29.35 -4.24 -18.76
CA GLN A 161 28.49 -4.20 -17.57
C GLN A 161 28.22 -2.77 -17.11
N ARG A 162 29.21 -1.88 -17.24
CA ARG A 162 29.02 -0.45 -16.95
C ARG A 162 28.07 0.19 -17.95
N ARG A 163 28.27 -0.11 -19.23
CA ARG A 163 27.40 0.37 -20.32
C ARG A 163 25.96 -0.10 -20.17
N LEU A 164 25.76 -1.35 -19.77
CA LEU A 164 24.42 -1.86 -19.45
C LEU A 164 23.75 -1.03 -18.35
N MET A 165 24.46 -0.72 -17.26
CA MET A 165 23.90 0.09 -16.17
C MET A 165 23.56 1.51 -16.62
N ASP A 166 24.42 2.14 -17.42
CA ASP A 166 24.18 3.49 -17.95
C ASP A 166 22.92 3.49 -18.88
N MET A 167 22.73 2.46 -19.70
CA MET A 167 21.52 2.27 -20.53
C MET A 167 20.27 2.07 -19.68
N VAL A 168 20.35 1.20 -18.66
CA VAL A 168 19.24 0.90 -17.74
C VAL A 168 18.75 2.16 -17.03
N GLU A 169 19.68 2.99 -16.57
CA GLU A 169 19.38 4.25 -15.89
C GLU A 169 18.82 5.31 -16.85
N ALA A 170 19.52 5.58 -17.96
CA ALA A 170 19.15 6.65 -18.90
C ALA A 170 17.79 6.41 -19.59
N LEU A 171 17.44 5.15 -19.84
CA LEU A 171 16.18 4.76 -20.48
C LEU A 171 15.08 4.37 -19.48
N GLY A 172 15.38 4.28 -18.17
CA GLY A 172 14.38 3.89 -17.17
C GLY A 172 13.84 2.48 -17.35
N LEU A 173 14.65 1.54 -17.85
CA LEU A 173 14.21 0.21 -18.28
C LEU A 173 13.56 -0.60 -17.15
N LEU A 174 13.98 -0.42 -15.90
CA LEU A 174 13.48 -1.20 -14.76
C LEU A 174 12.08 -0.82 -14.30
N THR A 175 11.54 0.31 -14.76
CA THR A 175 10.21 0.82 -14.38
C THR A 175 9.32 1.08 -15.59
N TYR A 176 9.83 0.95 -16.82
CA TYR A 176 9.06 1.22 -18.03
C TYR A 176 7.95 0.19 -18.25
N SER A 177 6.71 0.65 -18.42
CA SER A 177 5.52 -0.20 -18.64
C SER A 177 4.83 0.03 -19.99
N GLY A 178 5.39 0.91 -20.83
CA GLY A 178 4.83 1.29 -22.13
C GLY A 178 4.67 2.81 -22.27
N PRO A 179 4.35 3.29 -23.49
CA PRO A 179 4.32 4.71 -23.79
C PRO A 179 3.10 5.43 -23.23
N LYS A 180 3.29 6.67 -22.76
CA LYS A 180 2.19 7.55 -22.33
C LYS A 180 1.21 7.84 -23.48
N ALA A 181 -0.06 8.08 -23.13
CA ALA A 181 -1.06 8.54 -24.08
C ALA A 181 -0.82 10.02 -24.48
N GLY A 182 -1.34 10.43 -25.64
CA GLY A 182 -1.33 11.83 -26.09
C GLY A 182 -0.08 12.29 -26.86
N LEU A 183 0.80 11.38 -27.27
CA LEU A 183 1.96 11.69 -28.12
C LEU A 183 1.56 12.27 -29.49
N GLN A 184 2.36 13.18 -30.03
CA GLN A 184 2.07 13.88 -31.28
C GLN A 184 2.33 12.99 -32.50
N VAL A 185 1.41 13.00 -33.46
CA VAL A 185 1.64 12.43 -34.78
C VAL A 185 2.52 13.42 -35.56
N ARG A 186 3.78 13.07 -35.79
CA ARG A 186 4.70 13.87 -36.60
C ARG A 186 4.86 13.21 -37.97
N ASP A 187 4.39 13.89 -39.01
CA ASP A 187 4.56 13.44 -40.39
C ASP A 187 6.04 13.59 -40.79
N VAL A 188 6.74 12.47 -40.86
CA VAL A 188 7.97 12.36 -41.65
C VAL A 188 7.73 11.27 -42.68
N ALA A 189 7.87 11.65 -43.94
CA ALA A 189 7.68 10.79 -45.10
C ALA A 189 8.66 9.61 -45.07
N ASP A 190 8.17 8.43 -44.72
CA ASP A 190 8.68 7.15 -45.20
C ASP A 190 7.48 6.18 -45.28
N ASP A 191 7.34 5.55 -46.44
CA ASP A 191 6.19 4.74 -46.86
C ASP A 191 5.85 3.62 -45.85
N GLU A 192 4.76 3.78 -45.09
CA GLU A 192 4.15 2.65 -44.39
C GLU A 192 3.51 1.68 -45.41
N PRO A 193 3.68 0.36 -45.25
CA PRO A 193 2.94 -0.59 -46.05
C PRO A 193 1.46 -0.50 -45.69
N GLU A 194 0.66 -0.08 -46.67
CA GLU A 194 -0.80 -0.02 -46.62
C GLU A 194 -1.37 -1.31 -46.00
N ILE A 195 -1.90 -1.26 -44.76
CA ILE A 195 -2.66 -2.36 -44.18
C ILE A 195 -3.98 -2.44 -44.95
N ARG A 196 -3.96 -3.14 -46.08
CA ARG A 196 -5.18 -3.60 -46.74
C ARG A 196 -5.81 -4.68 -45.87
N VAL A 197 -6.80 -4.28 -45.08
CA VAL A 197 -7.78 -5.23 -44.57
C VAL A 197 -8.63 -5.70 -45.74
N THR A 198 -8.18 -6.73 -46.45
CA THR A 198 -9.08 -7.54 -47.28
C THR A 198 -10.05 -8.22 -46.32
N ARG A 199 -11.26 -7.66 -46.19
CA ARG A 199 -12.39 -8.35 -45.58
C ARG A 199 -12.75 -9.55 -46.46
N ASN A 200 -12.07 -10.66 -46.25
CA ASN A 200 -12.54 -11.96 -46.70
C ASN A 200 -13.72 -12.34 -45.79
N TYR A 201 -14.93 -12.05 -46.23
CA TYR A 201 -16.12 -12.67 -45.68
C TYR A 201 -15.98 -14.18 -45.86
N PHE A 202 -15.72 -14.90 -44.77
CA PHE A 202 -16.05 -16.32 -44.71
C PHE A 202 -17.57 -16.42 -44.58
N PRO A 203 -18.30 -16.94 -45.58
CA PRO A 203 -19.72 -17.20 -45.42
C PRO A 203 -19.92 -18.21 -44.28
N ARG A 204 -20.88 -17.93 -43.40
CA ARG A 204 -21.35 -18.84 -42.35
C ARG A 204 -21.61 -20.23 -42.95
N PRO A 205 -21.19 -21.34 -42.29
CA PRO A 205 -21.60 -22.66 -42.71
C PRO A 205 -23.12 -22.76 -42.72
N GLN A 206 -23.70 -23.24 -43.83
CA GLN A 206 -25.13 -23.51 -43.93
C GLN A 206 -25.52 -24.57 -42.88
N ALA A 207 -26.51 -24.26 -42.06
CA ALA A 207 -27.11 -25.21 -41.14
C ALA A 207 -27.71 -26.37 -41.93
N LEU A 208 -27.28 -27.59 -41.62
CA LEU A 208 -27.90 -28.82 -42.08
C LEU A 208 -29.34 -28.88 -41.57
N ALA A 209 -30.30 -28.94 -42.49
CA ALA A 209 -31.71 -29.06 -42.22
C ALA A 209 -32.03 -30.41 -41.54
N VAL A 210 -32.69 -30.36 -40.39
CA VAL A 210 -33.51 -31.48 -39.89
C VAL A 210 -34.95 -30.99 -39.86
N ARG A 211 -35.81 -31.73 -40.57
CA ARG A 211 -37.21 -31.41 -40.86
C ARG A 211 -38.05 -31.27 -39.60
N GLU A 212 -38.81 -30.17 -39.54
CA GLU A 212 -40.01 -30.05 -38.72
C GLU A 212 -41.12 -30.97 -39.24
N THR A 213 -41.84 -31.61 -38.32
CA THR A 213 -43.20 -32.11 -38.55
C THR A 213 -44.15 -31.37 -37.60
N GLN A 214 -45.32 -31.03 -38.12
CA GLN A 214 -46.21 -29.93 -37.73
C GLN A 214 -46.97 -30.11 -36.39
N ALA A 215 -47.13 -28.98 -35.69
CA ALA A 215 -48.33 -28.37 -35.07
C ALA A 215 -49.68 -29.13 -35.15
N PRO A 216 -50.65 -28.96 -34.19
CA PRO A 216 -51.23 -27.65 -33.88
C PRO A 216 -51.71 -27.33 -32.44
N ALA A 217 -51.43 -26.09 -32.05
CA ALA A 217 -52.33 -24.98 -31.66
C ALA A 217 -53.48 -25.16 -30.62
N VAL A 218 -53.56 -24.15 -29.74
CA VAL A 218 -54.73 -23.25 -29.47
C VAL A 218 -55.05 -23.01 -27.97
N GLN A 219 -55.09 -21.71 -27.65
CA GLN A 219 -55.86 -20.94 -26.65
C GLN A 219 -55.44 -20.77 -25.18
N LYS A 220 -55.18 -19.49 -24.88
CA LYS A 220 -55.36 -18.78 -23.61
C LYS A 220 -56.80 -18.87 -23.09
N GLY A 221 -56.95 -18.96 -21.77
CA GLY A 221 -58.18 -18.67 -21.07
C GLY A 221 -57.89 -18.28 -19.62
N ALA A 222 -58.46 -17.16 -19.18
CA ALA A 222 -58.16 -16.47 -17.94
C ALA A 222 -59.18 -16.78 -16.81
N ARG A 223 -58.83 -16.28 -15.61
CA ARG A 223 -59.67 -15.80 -14.50
C ARG A 223 -60.06 -16.76 -13.35
N HIS A 224 -59.92 -16.13 -12.17
CA HIS A 224 -60.76 -16.16 -10.98
C HIS A 224 -60.76 -17.36 -10.04
N GLY A 225 -60.67 -17.03 -8.75
CA GLY A 225 -61.69 -17.45 -7.79
C GLY A 225 -61.16 -18.29 -6.64
N SER A 226 -60.91 -17.62 -5.52
CA SER A 226 -61.11 -18.05 -4.13
C SER A 226 -61.78 -19.42 -3.90
N LEU A 227 -61.27 -20.16 -2.91
CA LEU A 227 -61.92 -20.43 -1.61
C LEU A 227 -61.34 -21.71 -0.96
N ASP A 228 -61.09 -21.57 0.34
CA ASP A 228 -61.34 -22.56 1.42
C ASP A 228 -60.60 -23.91 1.39
N ALA A 229 -60.27 -24.55 2.49
CA ALA A 229 -60.24 -24.25 3.92
C ALA A 229 -59.44 -25.39 4.58
N GLU A 230 -58.89 -25.07 5.75
CA GLU A 230 -58.71 -25.94 6.93
C GLU A 230 -58.60 -27.46 6.76
N ALA A 231 -57.57 -28.06 7.37
CA ALA A 231 -57.70 -28.60 8.73
C ALA A 231 -56.48 -29.47 9.10
N GLN A 232 -55.96 -29.20 10.30
CA GLN A 232 -55.62 -30.19 11.36
C GLN A 232 -54.52 -31.23 11.06
N ALA A 233 -53.64 -31.64 11.97
CA ALA A 233 -53.49 -31.38 13.39
C ALA A 233 -52.11 -31.87 13.86
N ALA A 234 -51.65 -31.23 14.94
CA ALA A 234 -51.08 -31.85 16.13
C ALA A 234 -49.72 -32.59 16.12
N ALA A 235 -48.88 -32.05 17.02
CA ALA A 235 -48.17 -32.76 18.08
C ALA A 235 -46.79 -33.36 17.78
N GLN A 236 -45.78 -32.60 18.22
CA GLN A 236 -44.51 -33.09 18.75
C GLN A 236 -44.74 -33.98 20.00
N PRO A 237 -43.72 -34.72 20.47
CA PRO A 237 -42.94 -34.15 21.58
C PRO A 237 -41.41 -34.46 21.60
N LYS A 238 -40.66 -33.50 22.17
CA LYS A 238 -39.58 -33.55 23.21
C LYS A 238 -38.59 -34.74 23.23
N THR A 239 -37.30 -34.67 23.61
CA THR A 239 -36.33 -33.76 24.30
C THR A 239 -35.00 -34.57 24.27
N GLU A 240 -33.78 -34.04 24.12
CA GLU A 240 -32.85 -33.58 25.17
C GLU A 240 -31.41 -33.92 24.69
N GLY A 241 -30.38 -33.13 25.05
CA GLY A 241 -28.98 -33.58 25.10
C GLY A 241 -27.94 -32.89 24.17
N LEU A 242 -27.14 -31.99 24.74
CA LEU A 242 -25.73 -31.71 24.35
C LEU A 242 -24.83 -32.63 25.21
N PRO A 243 -23.59 -33.06 24.82
CA PRO A 243 -22.51 -32.18 24.34
C PRO A 243 -21.45 -32.80 23.37
N GLY A 244 -20.57 -31.95 22.81
CA GLY A 244 -19.15 -32.29 22.64
C GLY A 244 -18.52 -32.25 21.24
N LYS A 245 -17.34 -31.61 21.20
CA LYS A 245 -16.19 -31.80 20.27
C LYS A 245 -16.35 -31.39 18.81
N GLY A 246 -15.82 -30.20 18.49
CA GLY A 246 -15.45 -29.83 17.12
C GLY A 246 -14.12 -30.47 16.72
N MET A 247 -14.19 -31.46 15.85
CA MET A 247 -13.07 -31.96 15.04
C MET A 247 -13.43 -31.80 13.56
N ILE A 248 -12.44 -31.38 12.79
CA ILE A 248 -12.42 -31.03 11.37
C ILE A 248 -12.95 -32.17 10.47
N PRO A 249 -13.66 -31.86 9.36
CA PRO A 249 -13.68 -32.72 8.18
C PRO A 249 -13.07 -32.07 6.90
N PRO A 250 -12.64 -32.88 5.90
CA PRO A 250 -11.84 -32.47 4.73
C PRO A 250 -12.70 -31.99 3.53
N PRO A 251 -12.08 -31.54 2.40
CA PRO A 251 -12.76 -30.76 1.38
C PRO A 251 -13.56 -31.62 0.40
N GLY A 252 -14.79 -31.17 0.10
CA GLY A 252 -15.64 -31.68 -0.97
C GLY A 252 -15.76 -30.64 -2.09
N THR A 253 -15.57 -31.10 -3.32
CA THR A 253 -15.68 -30.40 -4.60
C THR A 253 -17.11 -30.01 -4.92
N ASP A 254 -17.37 -28.80 -5.41
CA ASP A 254 -18.56 -28.51 -6.22
C ASP A 254 -18.35 -27.31 -7.19
N THR A 255 -18.67 -27.56 -8.45
CA THR A 255 -18.72 -26.63 -9.60
C THR A 255 -20.13 -26.00 -9.74
N PRO A 256 -20.27 -24.91 -10.53
CA PRO A 256 -21.26 -23.85 -10.29
C PRO A 256 -22.59 -24.03 -11.04
N SER A 257 -23.68 -23.52 -10.43
CA SER A 257 -25.02 -23.42 -11.03
C SER A 257 -25.29 -22.00 -11.55
N ALA A 258 -25.95 -21.94 -12.71
CA ALA A 258 -26.15 -20.78 -13.57
C ALA A 258 -27.19 -19.77 -13.06
N GLY A 259 -26.94 -18.49 -13.35
CA GLY A 259 -27.74 -17.33 -12.97
C GLY A 259 -29.01 -17.11 -13.79
N ALA A 260 -29.95 -16.40 -13.18
CA ALA A 260 -31.17 -15.87 -13.80
C ALA A 260 -30.88 -14.58 -14.61
N PRO A 261 -31.67 -14.25 -15.65
CA PRO A 261 -31.43 -13.12 -16.54
C PRO A 261 -31.92 -11.77 -15.97
N PRO A 262 -31.36 -10.63 -16.43
CA PRO A 262 -31.74 -9.28 -15.99
C PRO A 262 -33.02 -8.74 -16.68
N PRO A 263 -33.70 -7.74 -16.09
CA PRO A 263 -34.92 -7.12 -16.66
C PRO A 263 -34.61 -6.15 -17.83
N PRO A 264 -35.61 -5.83 -18.69
CA PRO A 264 -35.42 -5.06 -19.91
C PRO A 264 -35.31 -3.54 -19.69
N LEU A 265 -34.51 -2.88 -20.54
CA LEU A 265 -34.28 -1.44 -20.62
C LEU A 265 -35.51 -0.67 -21.18
N PRO A 266 -35.73 0.60 -20.76
CA PRO A 266 -36.75 1.47 -21.35
C PRO A 266 -36.35 2.00 -22.75
N PRO A 267 -37.33 2.36 -23.61
CA PRO A 267 -37.10 2.71 -25.01
C PRO A 267 -36.46 4.10 -25.21
N SER A 268 -35.58 4.17 -26.21
CA SER A 268 -34.88 5.34 -26.73
C SER A 268 -35.83 6.32 -27.45
N VAL A 269 -35.83 7.58 -27.03
CA VAL A 269 -36.49 8.68 -27.75
C VAL A 269 -35.47 9.35 -28.67
N ASN A 270 -35.79 9.39 -29.97
CA ASN A 270 -35.06 10.15 -30.98
C ASN A 270 -35.47 11.62 -30.89
N GLU A 271 -34.51 12.54 -30.77
CA GLU A 271 -34.70 13.95 -31.12
C GLU A 271 -33.67 14.36 -32.18
N GLU A 272 -34.18 14.67 -33.38
CA GLU A 272 -33.45 15.34 -34.45
C GLU A 272 -33.27 16.84 -34.12
N PRO A 273 -32.24 17.50 -34.67
CA PRO A 273 -31.80 18.82 -34.23
C PRO A 273 -32.66 19.96 -34.80
N LEU A 274 -33.23 20.78 -33.91
CA LEU A 274 -33.90 22.04 -34.28
C LEU A 274 -32.87 23.17 -34.42
N ALA A 275 -32.94 23.87 -35.55
CA ALA A 275 -32.11 25.01 -35.93
C ALA A 275 -32.27 26.20 -34.97
N VAL A 276 -31.15 26.85 -34.65
CA VAL A 276 -31.07 28.06 -33.81
C VAL A 276 -31.29 29.31 -34.69
N PRO A 277 -32.27 30.18 -34.38
CA PRO A 277 -32.40 31.48 -35.03
C PRO A 277 -31.41 32.52 -34.45
N PRO A 278 -30.99 33.55 -35.21
CA PRO A 278 -29.93 34.47 -34.81
C PRO A 278 -30.37 35.46 -33.73
N ALA A 279 -29.45 35.77 -32.82
CA ALA A 279 -29.64 36.68 -31.70
C ALA A 279 -29.81 38.15 -32.14
N PRO A 280 -30.70 38.94 -31.52
CA PRO A 280 -30.73 40.39 -31.68
C PRO A 280 -29.62 41.05 -30.85
N GLY A 281 -28.89 41.97 -31.48
CA GLY A 281 -27.77 42.70 -30.89
C GLY A 281 -28.15 43.63 -29.75
N VAL A 282 -27.24 43.78 -28.80
CA VAL A 282 -27.28 44.79 -27.73
C VAL A 282 -25.87 45.43 -27.63
N PRO A 283 -25.78 46.75 -27.39
CA PRO A 283 -24.62 47.56 -27.76
C PRO A 283 -23.43 47.47 -26.81
N GLU A 284 -22.28 47.79 -27.38
CA GLU A 284 -20.97 48.00 -26.77
C GLU A 284 -21.04 49.02 -25.61
N ALA A 285 -20.71 48.58 -24.39
CA ALA A 285 -20.53 49.44 -23.22
C ALA A 285 -19.27 49.03 -22.46
N THR A 286 -18.26 49.88 -22.60
CA THR A 286 -17.04 50.10 -21.81
C THR A 286 -16.84 49.25 -20.55
N ALA A 287 -15.79 48.43 -20.59
CA ALA A 287 -15.21 47.72 -19.46
C ALA A 287 -14.80 48.69 -18.33
N THR A 288 -15.48 48.56 -17.18
CA THR A 288 -14.98 49.05 -15.89
C THR A 288 -14.53 47.83 -15.09
N ALA A 289 -13.31 47.89 -14.57
CA ALA A 289 -12.67 46.80 -13.84
C ALA A 289 -13.51 46.38 -12.62
N ILE A 290 -13.93 45.11 -12.60
CA ILE A 290 -14.48 44.49 -11.41
C ILE A 290 -13.30 44.06 -10.54
N GLU A 291 -13.20 44.73 -9.39
CA GLU A 291 -12.28 44.44 -8.31
C GLU A 291 -12.41 42.98 -7.85
N ALA A 292 -11.29 42.26 -7.83
CA ALA A 292 -11.25 40.86 -7.45
C ALA A 292 -11.71 40.68 -6.00
N ALA A 293 -12.68 39.79 -5.77
CA ALA A 293 -13.07 39.36 -4.43
C ALA A 293 -11.82 38.93 -3.63
N PRO A 294 -11.71 39.29 -2.35
CA PRO A 294 -10.54 38.97 -1.55
C PRO A 294 -10.37 37.44 -1.49
N LYS A 295 -9.17 36.96 -1.86
CA LYS A 295 -8.76 35.57 -1.63
C LYS A 295 -8.88 35.32 -0.13
N ALA A 296 -9.87 34.51 0.27
CA ALA A 296 -9.98 34.03 1.64
C ALA A 296 -8.65 33.39 2.02
N SER A 297 -8.02 33.88 3.09
CA SER A 297 -6.81 33.27 3.65
C SER A 297 -7.08 31.79 3.94
N PRO A 298 -6.13 30.88 3.65
CA PRO A 298 -6.29 29.47 3.99
C PRO A 298 -6.57 29.34 5.49
N MET A 299 -7.51 28.46 5.87
CA MET A 299 -7.74 28.15 7.28
C MET A 299 -6.40 27.74 7.92
N PRO A 300 -6.09 28.15 9.16
CA PRO A 300 -4.90 27.64 9.85
C PRO A 300 -5.03 26.11 10.03
N LEU A 301 -3.89 25.39 10.03
CA LEU A 301 -3.85 23.92 10.17
C LEU A 301 -4.59 23.45 11.43
N THR A 302 -4.62 24.31 12.46
CA THR A 302 -5.57 24.25 13.56
C THR A 302 -6.17 25.63 13.80
N THR A 303 -7.50 25.70 13.90
CA THR A 303 -8.18 26.96 14.26
C THR A 303 -8.24 27.18 15.77
N ARG A 304 -7.90 26.16 16.58
CA ARG A 304 -7.82 26.26 18.05
C ARG A 304 -6.51 26.86 18.58
N GLY A 305 -5.50 26.99 17.72
CA GLY A 305 -4.23 27.65 18.07
C GLY A 305 -4.40 29.17 18.20
N ASN A 306 -5.06 29.62 19.28
CA ASN A 306 -5.01 30.97 19.89
C ASN A 306 -6.11 31.20 20.95
N ILE A 307 -6.76 30.15 21.48
CA ILE A 307 -7.63 30.31 22.65
C ILE A 307 -6.73 30.43 23.89
N GLN A 308 -6.55 31.66 24.36
CA GLN A 308 -6.12 31.99 25.72
C GLN A 308 -6.74 31.00 26.69
N GLU A 309 -5.91 30.24 27.40
CA GLU A 309 -6.27 29.27 28.46
C GLU A 309 -7.63 28.62 28.20
N ALA A 310 -7.65 27.56 27.37
CA ALA A 310 -8.81 26.68 27.27
C ALA A 310 -9.40 26.48 28.67
N GLU A 311 -10.67 26.88 28.84
CA GLU A 311 -11.48 26.48 29.98
C GLU A 311 -11.13 25.01 30.28
N GLY A 312 -10.59 24.75 31.47
CA GLY A 312 -9.75 23.57 31.70
C GLY A 312 -10.35 22.25 31.22
N PHE A 313 -9.49 21.29 30.87
CA PHE A 313 -9.84 19.93 30.44
C PHE A 313 -11.09 19.40 31.18
N THR A 314 -12.19 19.29 30.45
CA THR A 314 -13.53 19.23 31.03
C THR A 314 -13.84 17.85 31.59
N ALA A 315 -14.91 17.75 32.40
CA ALA A 315 -15.39 16.46 32.90
C ALA A 315 -15.83 15.52 31.76
N GLU A 316 -16.37 16.06 30.65
CA GLU A 316 -16.73 15.26 29.48
C GLU A 316 -15.48 14.69 28.80
N GLU A 317 -14.45 15.52 28.59
CA GLU A 317 -13.18 15.09 27.97
C GLU A 317 -12.45 14.05 28.81
N LEU A 318 -12.50 14.19 30.13
CA LEU A 318 -11.99 13.18 31.05
C LEU A 318 -12.79 11.87 30.97
N GLU A 319 -14.13 11.93 30.82
CA GLU A 319 -14.94 10.71 30.67
C GLU A 319 -14.75 10.04 29.30
N ILE A 320 -14.57 10.81 28.22
CA ILE A 320 -14.18 10.27 26.91
C ILE A 320 -12.84 9.54 27.05
N SER A 321 -11.86 10.16 27.69
CA SER A 321 -10.54 9.58 27.94
C SER A 321 -10.63 8.29 28.76
N ARG A 322 -11.35 8.31 29.89
CA ARG A 322 -11.57 7.13 30.74
C ARG A 322 -12.29 6.02 29.98
N THR A 323 -13.27 6.37 29.16
CA THR A 323 -14.00 5.39 28.34
C THR A 323 -13.06 4.72 27.36
N ALA A 324 -12.28 5.48 26.58
CA ALA A 324 -11.33 4.92 25.62
C ALA A 324 -10.30 4.00 26.28
N TRP A 325 -9.77 4.42 27.45
CA TRP A 325 -8.82 3.62 28.23
C TRP A 325 -9.37 2.26 28.67
N ARG A 326 -10.68 2.11 28.89
CA ARG A 326 -11.28 0.81 29.28
C ARG A 326 -11.02 -0.29 28.25
N TYR A 327 -10.87 0.05 26.96
CA TYR A 327 -10.50 -0.94 25.95
C TYR A 327 -9.13 -1.58 26.26
N VAL A 328 -8.15 -0.75 26.64
CA VAL A 328 -6.80 -1.21 27.00
C VAL A 328 -6.86 -2.10 28.23
N VAL A 329 -7.59 -1.69 29.28
CA VAL A 329 -7.75 -2.48 30.52
C VAL A 329 -8.24 -3.89 30.23
N GLU A 330 -9.24 -4.05 29.38
CA GLU A 330 -9.86 -5.35 29.09
C GLU A 330 -9.08 -6.21 28.08
N ASN A 331 -8.12 -5.63 27.34
CA ASN A 331 -7.41 -6.32 26.26
C ASN A 331 -5.89 -6.42 26.46
N TYR A 332 -5.38 -5.85 27.55
CA TYR A 332 -3.97 -5.89 27.94
C TYR A 332 -3.51 -7.31 28.30
N GLN A 333 -2.37 -7.73 27.75
CA GLN A 333 -1.73 -9.02 28.02
C GLN A 333 -0.57 -8.81 29.00
N THR A 334 -0.72 -9.29 30.24
CA THR A 334 0.25 -9.04 31.31
C THR A 334 1.64 -9.61 31.03
N ASN A 335 1.71 -10.74 30.32
CA ASN A 335 2.98 -11.42 30.03
C ASN A 335 3.87 -10.63 29.06
N THR A 336 3.29 -9.86 28.16
CA THR A 336 3.98 -9.20 27.05
C THR A 336 3.83 -7.68 27.05
N GLY A 337 2.87 -7.15 27.81
CA GLY A 337 2.54 -5.73 27.78
C GLY A 337 1.81 -5.28 26.51
N LEU A 338 1.48 -6.21 25.61
CA LEU A 338 0.77 -5.91 24.37
C LEU A 338 -0.74 -5.83 24.59
N VAL A 339 -1.47 -5.22 23.66
CA VAL A 339 -2.93 -5.13 23.69
C VAL A 339 -3.50 -5.74 22.42
N ASN A 340 -4.58 -6.51 22.55
CA ASN A 340 -5.26 -7.11 21.39
C ASN A 340 -5.73 -6.03 20.41
N SER A 341 -5.46 -6.21 19.11
CA SER A 341 -5.87 -5.26 18.08
C SER A 341 -7.38 -5.12 18.02
N VAL A 342 -8.09 -6.26 18.09
CA VAL A 342 -9.54 -6.36 18.21
C VAL A 342 -9.90 -7.19 19.45
N HIS A 343 -10.98 -6.84 20.12
CA HIS A 343 -11.40 -7.59 21.31
C HIS A 343 -11.65 -9.08 20.97
N ASN A 344 -11.09 -9.97 21.79
CA ASN A 344 -11.03 -11.44 21.59
C ASN A 344 -10.22 -11.92 20.38
N TYR A 345 -9.40 -11.05 19.79
CA TYR A 345 -8.44 -11.41 18.74
C TYR A 345 -7.02 -11.20 19.28
N PRO A 346 -6.32 -12.27 19.74
CA PRO A 346 -5.06 -12.15 20.49
C PRO A 346 -3.85 -11.90 19.58
N TYR A 347 -3.97 -10.97 18.64
CA TYR A 347 -2.92 -10.61 17.70
C TYR A 347 -2.87 -9.10 17.51
N ALA A 348 -1.72 -8.60 17.07
CA ALA A 348 -1.47 -7.19 16.83
C ALA A 348 -0.41 -7.01 15.75
N THR A 349 -0.64 -6.09 14.81
CA THR A 349 0.39 -5.64 13.87
C THR A 349 1.27 -4.56 14.49
N LEU A 350 2.37 -4.13 13.84
CA LEU A 350 3.17 -3.04 14.41
C LEU A 350 2.41 -1.71 14.47
N TRP A 351 1.39 -1.53 13.62
CA TRP A 351 0.47 -0.40 13.71
C TRP A 351 -0.29 -0.42 15.04
N ASP A 352 -0.84 -1.58 15.41
CA ASP A 352 -1.51 -1.80 16.69
C ASP A 352 -0.56 -1.66 17.89
N LEU A 353 0.70 -2.03 17.72
CA LEU A 353 1.73 -1.83 18.74
C LEU A 353 2.06 -0.35 18.93
N GLY A 354 2.10 0.44 17.84
CA GLY A 354 2.16 1.89 17.89
C GLY A 354 0.97 2.47 18.67
N SER A 355 -0.25 2.05 18.34
CA SER A 355 -1.47 2.43 19.07
C SER A 355 -1.46 2.00 20.55
N THR A 356 -0.85 0.87 20.88
CA THR A 356 -0.69 0.40 22.27
C THR A 356 0.22 1.34 23.06
N LEU A 357 1.39 1.66 22.49
CA LEU A 357 2.35 2.58 23.12
C LEU A 357 1.76 4.00 23.25
N ALA A 358 1.04 4.44 22.22
CA ALA A 358 0.25 5.68 22.23
C ALA A 358 -0.71 5.73 23.41
N ALA A 359 -1.52 4.69 23.57
CA ALA A 359 -2.52 4.63 24.63
C ALA A 359 -1.88 4.69 26.03
N PHE A 360 -0.75 4.00 26.26
CA PHE A 360 -0.03 4.06 27.54
C PHE A 360 0.51 5.46 27.85
N ALA A 361 1.21 6.06 26.89
CA ALA A 361 1.78 7.39 27.04
C ALA A 361 0.68 8.45 27.26
N CYS A 362 -0.40 8.37 26.47
CA CYS A 362 -1.53 9.28 26.58
C CYS A 362 -2.29 9.13 27.89
N ALA A 363 -2.59 7.90 28.33
CA ALA A 363 -3.28 7.68 29.60
C ALA A 363 -2.51 8.22 30.81
N MET A 364 -1.17 8.12 30.77
CA MET A 364 -0.29 8.67 31.79
C MET A 364 -0.29 10.21 31.78
N GLN A 365 -0.14 10.84 30.61
CA GLN A 365 -0.20 12.31 30.47
C GLN A 365 -1.60 12.89 30.80
N LEU A 366 -2.66 12.16 30.47
CA LEU A 366 -4.03 12.52 30.80
C LEU A 366 -4.31 12.38 32.31
N GLY A 367 -3.50 11.62 33.05
CA GLY A 367 -3.70 11.34 34.48
C GLY A 367 -4.81 10.31 34.73
N ILE A 368 -5.09 9.45 33.74
CA ILE A 368 -6.02 8.32 33.87
C ILE A 368 -5.39 7.22 34.71
N ILE A 369 -4.09 6.99 34.50
CA ILE A 369 -3.24 6.08 35.28
C ILE A 369 -2.09 6.86 35.91
N GLY A 370 -1.55 6.33 37.01
CA GLY A 370 -0.42 6.94 37.69
C GLY A 370 0.92 6.72 36.95
N PRO A 371 1.95 7.55 37.19
CA PRO A 371 3.25 7.41 36.54
C PRO A 371 3.92 6.04 36.73
N ALA A 372 3.76 5.41 37.90
CA ALA A 372 4.34 4.10 38.18
C ALA A 372 3.71 3.01 37.29
N GLU A 373 2.38 2.96 37.22
CA GLU A 373 1.66 2.01 36.38
C GLU A 373 1.97 2.22 34.89
N GLY A 374 1.96 3.47 34.42
CA GLY A 374 2.27 3.77 33.03
C GLY A 374 3.70 3.36 32.66
N LYS A 375 4.69 3.67 33.51
CA LYS A 375 6.08 3.24 33.30
C LYS A 375 6.23 1.72 33.32
N GLU A 376 5.52 1.01 34.20
CA GLU A 376 5.54 -0.46 34.23
C GLU A 376 5.02 -1.06 32.91
N LYS A 377 3.89 -0.54 32.40
CA LYS A 377 3.31 -1.00 31.13
C LYS A 377 4.24 -0.75 29.94
N ILE A 378 4.85 0.43 29.85
CA ILE A 378 5.82 0.77 28.80
C ILE A 378 7.07 -0.10 28.92
N THR A 379 7.58 -0.31 30.13
CA THR A 379 8.74 -1.19 30.38
C THR A 379 8.46 -2.60 29.86
N ARG A 380 7.33 -3.21 30.25
CA ARG A 380 6.95 -4.55 29.81
C ARG A 380 6.82 -4.64 28.29
N PHE A 381 6.19 -3.65 27.66
CA PHE A 381 6.07 -3.56 26.20
C PHE A 381 7.45 -3.53 25.51
N LEU A 382 8.36 -2.67 25.97
CA LEU A 382 9.71 -2.55 25.41
C LEU A 382 10.58 -3.78 25.71
N GLU A 383 10.42 -4.42 26.86
CA GLU A 383 11.06 -5.71 27.17
C GLU A 383 10.65 -6.79 26.16
N THR A 384 9.36 -6.85 25.81
CA THR A 384 8.88 -7.77 24.78
C THR A 384 9.47 -7.44 23.42
N LEU A 385 9.43 -6.19 22.96
CA LEU A 385 10.03 -5.80 21.67
C LEU A 385 11.54 -6.08 21.59
N GLN A 386 12.25 -6.03 22.71
CA GLN A 386 13.68 -6.38 22.77
C GLN A 386 13.95 -7.87 22.51
N VAL A 387 12.96 -8.76 22.69
CA VAL A 387 13.16 -10.21 22.61
C VAL A 387 12.32 -10.93 21.55
N VAL A 388 11.30 -10.28 20.97
CA VAL A 388 10.52 -10.90 19.88
C VAL A 388 11.42 -11.33 18.72
N GLU A 389 11.09 -12.44 18.09
CA GLU A 389 11.76 -12.86 16.85
C GLU A 389 11.47 -11.84 15.74
N LEU A 390 12.45 -11.64 14.86
CA LEU A 390 12.34 -10.72 13.73
C LEU A 390 12.26 -11.53 12.45
N TYR A 391 11.49 -11.05 11.48
CA TYR A 391 11.45 -11.64 10.15
C TYR A 391 12.85 -11.56 9.52
N ASN A 392 13.40 -12.71 9.15
CA ASN A 392 14.78 -12.88 8.65
C ASN A 392 15.89 -12.29 9.54
N ASN A 393 15.65 -12.07 10.84
CA ASN A 393 16.55 -11.30 11.71
C ASN A 393 16.79 -9.85 11.22
N GLU A 394 15.88 -9.30 10.40
CA GLU A 394 16.01 -7.96 9.83
C GLU A 394 15.07 -6.99 10.54
N LEU A 395 13.76 -7.22 10.47
CA LEU A 395 12.73 -6.29 10.94
C LEU A 395 11.59 -7.04 11.63
N PRO A 396 10.78 -6.34 12.45
CA PRO A 396 9.64 -6.98 13.08
C PRO A 396 8.67 -7.59 12.06
N ASN A 397 8.18 -8.78 12.37
CA ASN A 397 7.15 -9.43 11.57
C ASN A 397 5.85 -8.64 11.53
N ARG A 398 5.07 -8.75 10.45
CA ARG A 398 3.80 -8.02 10.25
C ARG A 398 2.83 -8.12 11.43
N GLU A 399 2.75 -9.28 12.07
CA GLU A 399 1.83 -9.53 13.18
C GLU A 399 2.48 -10.43 14.24
N TYR A 400 2.12 -10.21 15.51
CA TYR A 400 2.52 -11.02 16.64
C TYR A 400 1.31 -11.47 17.45
N MET A 401 1.38 -12.67 18.02
CA MET A 401 0.42 -13.09 19.04
C MET A 401 0.65 -12.28 20.31
N THR A 402 -0.36 -11.54 20.75
CA THR A 402 -0.24 -10.60 21.89
C THR A 402 0.02 -11.33 23.21
N ARG A 403 -0.40 -12.58 23.35
CA ARG A 403 -0.25 -13.36 24.59
C ARG A 403 1.19 -13.84 24.82
N THR A 404 1.92 -14.12 23.75
CA THR A 404 3.22 -14.80 23.79
C THR A 404 4.36 -13.99 23.18
N GLY A 405 4.06 -13.06 22.28
CA GLY A 405 5.07 -12.34 21.49
C GLY A 405 5.62 -13.17 20.32
N GLU A 406 4.99 -14.28 19.98
CA GLU A 406 5.39 -15.13 18.84
C GLU A 406 4.97 -14.50 17.50
N MET A 407 5.85 -14.60 16.51
CA MET A 407 5.54 -14.19 15.13
C MET A 407 4.43 -15.06 14.53
N THR A 408 3.64 -14.48 13.63
CA THR A 408 2.62 -15.20 12.88
C THR A 408 2.83 -15.19 11.36
N ASP A 409 2.30 -16.21 10.69
CA ASP A 409 2.13 -16.21 9.23
C ASP A 409 0.90 -15.39 8.81
N LEU A 410 0.64 -15.27 7.50
CA LEU A 410 -0.52 -14.53 6.96
C LEU A 410 -1.89 -15.11 7.36
N GLY A 411 -1.92 -16.33 7.89
CA GLY A 411 -3.13 -16.96 8.44
C GLY A 411 -3.26 -16.79 9.95
N SER A 412 -2.44 -15.92 10.57
CA SER A 412 -2.38 -15.67 12.01
C SER A 412 -2.08 -16.93 12.84
N ARG A 413 -1.27 -17.84 12.28
CA ARG A 413 -0.75 -19.02 12.99
C ARG A 413 0.67 -18.75 13.47
N PRO A 414 1.06 -19.22 14.68
CA PRO A 414 2.44 -19.14 15.13
C PRO A 414 3.41 -19.67 14.07
N SER A 415 4.47 -18.92 13.80
CA SER A 415 5.40 -19.20 12.72
C SER A 415 6.83 -18.82 13.12
N SER A 416 7.78 -19.74 12.90
CA SER A 416 9.20 -19.46 13.05
C SER A 416 9.81 -18.73 11.84
N VAL A 417 9.01 -18.49 10.79
CA VAL A 417 9.43 -17.81 9.56
C VAL A 417 8.78 -16.42 9.47
N GLY A 418 7.52 -16.29 9.90
CA GLY A 418 6.74 -15.06 9.80
C GLY A 418 6.08 -14.87 8.41
N SER A 419 5.78 -13.62 8.08
CA SER A 419 5.05 -13.18 6.87
C SER A 419 5.59 -11.88 6.24
N GLY A 420 6.78 -11.43 6.66
CA GLY A 420 7.44 -10.20 6.21
C GLY A 420 7.23 -9.03 7.17
N TRP A 421 7.24 -7.81 6.65
CA TRP A 421 7.01 -6.58 7.43
C TRP A 421 6.16 -5.58 6.63
N SER A 422 5.52 -4.64 7.33
CA SER A 422 4.91 -3.46 6.70
C SER A 422 5.75 -2.22 7.04
N ALA A 423 6.14 -1.47 6.02
CA ALA A 423 6.87 -0.23 6.22
C ALA A 423 6.01 0.86 6.87
N LEU A 424 4.69 0.86 6.61
CA LEU A 424 3.76 1.79 7.22
C LEU A 424 3.60 1.54 8.72
N ASP A 425 3.42 0.27 9.09
CA ASP A 425 3.29 -0.15 10.48
C ASP A 425 4.57 0.13 11.28
N ILE A 426 5.74 -0.14 10.69
CA ILE A 426 7.04 0.20 11.28
C ILE A 426 7.16 1.73 11.46
N GLY A 427 6.82 2.51 10.45
CA GLY A 427 6.87 3.98 10.52
C GLY A 427 6.03 4.54 11.67
N ARG A 428 4.78 4.05 11.84
CA ARG A 428 3.93 4.44 12.98
C ARG A 428 4.55 4.05 14.32
N LEU A 429 5.08 2.83 14.46
CA LEU A 429 5.70 2.40 15.70
C LEU A 429 6.94 3.26 16.04
N LEU A 430 7.75 3.60 15.04
CA LEU A 430 8.92 4.48 15.20
C LEU A 430 8.52 5.87 15.73
N ILE A 431 7.42 6.46 15.23
CA ILE A 431 6.89 7.74 15.77
C ILE A 431 6.65 7.63 17.27
N TRP A 432 5.93 6.59 17.70
CA TRP A 432 5.58 6.43 19.12
C TRP A 432 6.76 6.02 20.00
N LEU A 433 7.75 5.30 19.47
CA LEU A 433 9.02 5.08 20.15
C LEU A 433 9.77 6.40 20.36
N LYS A 434 9.83 7.26 19.34
CA LYS A 434 10.45 8.59 19.44
C LYS A 434 9.73 9.49 20.45
N ILE A 435 8.40 9.58 20.39
CA ILE A 435 7.58 10.34 21.34
C ILE A 435 7.82 9.84 22.77
N THR A 436 7.80 8.53 22.98
CA THR A 436 8.01 7.93 24.30
C THR A 436 9.39 8.25 24.84
N ALA A 437 10.45 8.09 24.05
CA ALA A 437 11.80 8.42 24.45
C ALA A 437 11.99 9.93 24.73
N ALA A 438 11.33 10.80 23.96
CA ALA A 438 11.38 12.25 24.15
C ALA A 438 10.66 12.70 25.43
N TRP A 439 9.48 12.13 25.73
CA TRP A 439 8.71 12.49 26.92
C TRP A 439 9.22 11.83 28.19
N TYR A 440 9.82 10.65 28.07
CA TYR A 440 10.32 9.85 29.18
C TYR A 440 11.73 9.34 28.88
N PRO A 441 12.77 10.18 29.08
CA PRO A 441 14.15 9.86 28.70
C PRO A 441 14.71 8.57 29.31
N ASP A 442 14.17 8.11 30.43
CA ASP A 442 14.51 6.81 31.05
C ASP A 442 14.30 5.62 30.08
N PHE A 443 13.40 5.75 29.10
CA PHE A 443 13.12 4.72 28.10
C PHE A 443 14.01 4.80 26.86
N ALA A 444 14.77 5.89 26.64
CA ALA A 444 15.62 6.01 25.46
C ALA A 444 16.61 4.82 25.30
N PRO A 445 17.32 4.37 26.35
CA PRO A 445 18.20 3.20 26.23
C PRO A 445 17.46 1.88 25.93
N MET A 446 16.18 1.76 26.29
CA MET A 446 15.38 0.58 25.95
C MET A 446 14.91 0.63 24.50
N VAL A 447 14.55 1.82 24.01
CA VAL A 447 14.23 2.06 22.61
C VAL A 447 15.45 1.76 21.74
N ASP A 448 16.63 2.27 22.10
CA ASP A 448 17.88 1.99 21.38
C ASP A 448 18.14 0.48 21.26
N LYS A 449 17.98 -0.28 22.36
CA LYS A 449 18.12 -1.75 22.34
C LYS A 449 17.12 -2.47 21.44
N VAL A 450 15.90 -1.95 21.29
CA VAL A 450 14.93 -2.49 20.33
C VAL A 450 15.46 -2.29 18.91
N LEU A 451 15.91 -1.08 18.60
CA LEU A 451 16.32 -0.66 17.27
C LEU A 451 17.70 -1.20 16.85
N ASP A 452 18.61 -1.46 17.80
CA ASP A 452 19.92 -2.08 17.57
C ASP A 452 19.81 -3.47 16.92
N ARG A 453 18.65 -4.12 17.05
CA ARG A 453 18.35 -5.42 16.43
C ARG A 453 17.81 -5.29 15.01
N TRP A 454 17.41 -4.09 14.59
CA TRP A 454 16.71 -3.87 13.33
C TRP A 454 17.68 -3.48 12.21
N THR A 455 17.51 -4.07 11.04
CA THR A 455 18.28 -3.77 9.83
C THR A 455 17.38 -3.04 8.83
N PHE A 456 17.67 -1.76 8.58
CA PHE A 456 16.79 -0.86 7.82
C PHE A 456 17.05 -0.84 6.31
N ASP A 457 18.13 -1.45 5.81
CA ASP A 457 18.58 -1.31 4.41
C ASP A 457 17.48 -1.61 3.39
N ARG A 458 16.72 -2.70 3.59
CA ARG A 458 15.60 -3.07 2.70
C ARG A 458 14.36 -2.22 2.96
N LEU A 459 14.16 -1.72 4.18
CA LEU A 459 13.02 -0.83 4.49
C LEU A 459 13.11 0.45 3.68
N VAL A 460 14.31 1.05 3.62
CA VAL A 460 14.55 2.36 2.99
C VAL A 460 15.21 2.25 1.61
N GLN A 461 15.10 1.08 0.97
CA GLN A 461 15.71 0.84 -0.33
C GLN A 461 15.25 1.89 -1.35
N TYR A 462 16.20 2.40 -2.13
CA TYR A 462 15.98 3.47 -3.11
C TYR A 462 15.48 4.81 -2.54
N ARG A 463 15.60 5.00 -1.21
CA ARG A 463 15.07 6.14 -0.46
C ARG A 463 13.54 6.21 -0.43
N GLU A 464 12.90 5.06 -0.66
CA GLU A 464 11.45 4.85 -0.57
C GLU A 464 11.12 3.99 0.66
N LEU A 465 9.83 3.85 0.98
CA LEU A 465 9.38 2.87 1.97
C LEU A 465 9.06 1.55 1.28
N ASN A 466 9.64 0.45 1.76
CA ASN A 466 9.46 -0.86 1.17
C ASN A 466 8.96 -1.88 2.19
N GLY A 467 7.80 -2.47 1.89
CA GLY A 467 7.23 -3.58 2.64
C GLY A 467 7.69 -4.93 2.10
N MET A 468 7.74 -5.92 2.99
CA MET A 468 7.99 -7.31 2.64
C MET A 468 6.72 -8.13 2.85
N LEU A 469 6.31 -8.87 1.83
CA LEU A 469 5.27 -9.89 1.95
C LEU A 469 5.86 -11.27 1.68
N PHE A 470 5.66 -12.19 2.62
CA PHE A 470 5.97 -13.61 2.44
C PHE A 470 4.71 -14.46 2.57
N ASN A 471 4.37 -15.22 1.53
CA ASN A 471 3.17 -16.07 1.52
C ASN A 471 3.41 -17.51 2.00
N GLY A 472 4.60 -17.85 2.50
CA GLY A 472 4.99 -19.22 2.80
C GLY A 472 5.87 -19.87 1.73
N GLU A 473 5.96 -19.29 0.53
CA GLU A 473 6.75 -19.82 -0.58
C GLU A 473 7.77 -18.80 -1.11
N LYS A 474 7.34 -17.55 -1.30
CA LYS A 474 8.15 -16.50 -1.92
C LYS A 474 8.00 -15.17 -1.19
N GLU A 475 9.12 -14.43 -1.18
CA GLU A 475 9.19 -13.04 -0.76
C GLU A 475 8.89 -12.07 -1.89
N TRP A 476 8.14 -11.01 -1.57
CA TRP A 476 7.97 -9.82 -2.41
C TRP A 476 8.31 -8.58 -1.61
N LEU A 477 9.48 -8.00 -1.94
CA LEU A 477 9.80 -6.62 -1.55
C LEU A 477 9.13 -5.67 -2.54
N ARG A 478 8.38 -4.69 -2.03
CA ARG A 478 7.70 -3.70 -2.87
C ARG A 478 7.66 -2.35 -2.18
N GLN A 479 7.67 -1.28 -2.97
CA GLN A 479 7.31 0.04 -2.47
C GLN A 479 5.91 -0.03 -1.83
N GLU A 480 5.81 0.44 -0.59
CA GLU A 480 4.60 0.45 0.22
C GLU A 480 4.32 1.87 0.70
N GLY A 481 3.04 2.25 0.66
CA GLY A 481 2.60 3.60 1.00
C GLY A 481 2.00 4.32 -0.19
N ARG A 482 0.96 5.10 0.11
CA ARG A 482 0.26 6.00 -0.80
C ARG A 482 0.09 7.34 -0.11
N LEU A 483 -0.26 8.38 -0.88
CA LEU A 483 -0.46 9.74 -0.40
C LEU A 483 -1.15 9.79 0.98
N GLY A 484 -0.55 10.53 1.92
CA GLY A 484 -0.99 10.57 3.31
C GLY A 484 -0.18 9.60 4.17
N TYR A 485 -0.44 8.30 4.03
CA TYR A 485 0.25 7.28 4.83
C TYR A 485 1.74 7.19 4.55
N GLU A 486 2.14 7.36 3.28
CA GLU A 486 3.56 7.30 2.91
C GLU A 486 4.35 8.40 3.61
N GLN A 487 3.88 9.66 3.55
CA GLN A 487 4.56 10.78 4.21
C GLN A 487 4.52 10.67 5.74
N TYR A 488 3.40 10.22 6.30
CA TYR A 488 3.26 9.98 7.75
C TYR A 488 4.26 8.91 8.24
N ALA A 489 4.29 7.73 7.60
CA ALA A 489 5.21 6.66 7.99
C ALA A 489 6.67 7.00 7.69
N ALA A 490 6.95 7.69 6.58
CA ALA A 490 8.31 8.10 6.20
C ALA A 490 8.87 9.10 7.21
N THR A 491 8.04 10.01 7.70
CA THR A 491 8.41 10.89 8.83
C THR A 491 8.86 10.07 10.03
N GLY A 492 8.12 9.01 10.40
CA GLY A 492 8.51 8.10 11.49
C GLY A 492 9.90 7.49 11.30
N VAL A 493 10.22 7.07 10.08
CA VAL A 493 11.52 6.52 9.70
C VAL A 493 12.62 7.60 9.73
N ALA A 494 12.34 8.79 9.23
CA ALA A 494 13.27 9.90 9.19
C ALA A 494 13.65 10.46 10.57
N LEU A 495 12.79 10.31 11.58
CA LEU A 495 13.09 10.65 12.98
C LEU A 495 14.30 9.89 13.57
N PHE A 496 14.77 8.86 12.86
CA PHE A 496 15.94 8.04 13.18
C PHE A 496 17.05 8.18 12.12
N ASP A 497 17.12 9.31 11.44
CA ASP A 497 18.19 9.70 10.49
C ASP A 497 18.31 8.78 9.26
N LEU A 498 17.25 8.05 8.92
CA LEU A 498 17.17 7.20 7.74
C LEU A 498 16.70 7.99 6.51
N ASP A 499 17.36 7.78 5.36
CA ASP A 499 17.09 8.53 4.13
C ASP A 499 15.87 7.97 3.37
N VAL A 500 14.73 8.65 3.53
CA VAL A 500 13.45 8.34 2.87
C VAL A 500 12.93 9.49 2.01
N ARG A 501 13.85 10.30 1.45
CA ARG A 501 13.49 11.54 0.75
C ARG A 501 12.57 11.35 -0.45
N LYS A 502 12.53 10.18 -1.08
CA LYS A 502 11.56 9.92 -2.16
C LYS A 502 10.16 9.61 -1.61
N ALA A 503 10.06 8.88 -0.51
CA ALA A 503 8.77 8.60 0.13
C ALA A 503 8.07 9.88 0.66
N LEU A 504 8.85 10.93 0.95
CA LEU A 504 8.32 12.24 1.36
C LEU A 504 7.88 13.12 0.18
N ASP A 505 8.18 12.73 -1.06
CA ASP A 505 7.80 13.53 -2.22
C ASP A 505 6.35 13.27 -2.67
N TYR A 506 5.85 14.14 -3.54
CA TYR A 506 4.47 14.13 -4.05
C TYR A 506 4.43 13.88 -5.57
N LYS A 507 5.46 13.27 -6.16
CA LYS A 507 5.56 13.14 -7.63
C LYS A 507 4.48 12.25 -8.23
N GLU A 508 4.10 11.21 -7.51
CA GLU A 508 3.07 10.24 -7.93
C GLU A 508 1.67 10.72 -7.55
N THR A 509 1.38 12.01 -7.77
CA THR A 509 0.08 12.61 -7.48
C THR A 509 -0.45 13.44 -8.65
N ASP A 510 -1.77 13.48 -8.77
CA ASP A 510 -2.49 14.37 -9.67
C ASP A 510 -3.64 15.05 -8.91
N THR A 511 -4.31 16.01 -9.54
CA THR A 511 -5.38 16.80 -8.93
C THR A 511 -6.76 16.32 -9.39
N VAL A 512 -7.62 16.02 -8.42
CA VAL A 512 -9.05 15.79 -8.66
C VAL A 512 -9.88 16.92 -8.04
N THR A 513 -11.02 17.24 -8.65
CA THR A 513 -11.99 18.19 -8.09
C THR A 513 -13.13 17.44 -7.41
N ILE A 514 -13.27 17.61 -6.10
CA ILE A 514 -14.34 17.01 -5.28
C ILE A 514 -15.07 18.14 -4.56
N LEU A 515 -16.38 18.25 -4.75
CA LEU A 515 -17.21 19.30 -4.14
C LEU A 515 -16.59 20.72 -4.30
N GLU A 516 -16.19 21.03 -5.54
CA GLU A 516 -15.56 22.31 -5.96
C GLU A 516 -14.18 22.57 -5.36
N LYS A 517 -13.55 21.56 -4.72
CA LYS A 517 -12.20 21.66 -4.18
C LYS A 517 -11.24 20.79 -4.96
N LYS A 518 -10.16 21.40 -5.43
CA LYS A 518 -9.01 20.72 -6.01
C LYS A 518 -8.14 20.15 -4.88
N VAL A 519 -7.95 18.84 -4.88
CA VAL A 519 -7.14 18.10 -3.92
C VAL A 519 -6.23 17.12 -4.66
N LEU A 520 -5.03 16.89 -4.12
CA LEU A 520 -4.15 15.86 -4.67
C LEU A 520 -4.71 14.47 -4.35
N HIS A 521 -4.57 13.56 -5.28
CA HIS A 521 -4.74 12.13 -5.06
C HIS A 521 -3.53 11.40 -5.64
N ASP A 522 -3.24 10.22 -5.09
CA ASP A 522 -2.21 9.35 -5.60
C ASP A 522 -2.64 8.74 -6.95
N THR A 523 -1.72 8.65 -7.90
CA THR A 523 -1.98 8.08 -9.25
C THR A 523 -1.70 6.59 -9.33
N ARG A 524 -1.07 6.00 -8.30
CA ARG A 524 -0.75 4.58 -8.23
C ARG A 524 -1.98 3.76 -7.81
N ASN A 525 -1.92 2.45 -8.03
CA ASN A 525 -2.99 1.52 -7.65
C ASN A 525 -3.21 1.44 -6.13
N LYS A 526 -4.42 1.03 -5.71
CA LYS A 526 -4.76 0.82 -4.28
C LYS A 526 -4.45 2.05 -3.40
N ALA A 527 -4.69 3.23 -3.96
CA ALA A 527 -4.52 4.52 -3.31
C ALA A 527 -5.69 4.82 -2.36
N PHE A 528 -5.70 4.17 -1.20
CA PHE A 528 -6.69 4.48 -0.17
C PHE A 528 -6.47 5.89 0.37
N PHE A 529 -7.49 6.73 0.30
CA PHE A 529 -7.44 8.13 0.69
C PHE A 529 -8.36 8.38 1.89
N THR A 530 -7.85 8.10 3.09
CA THR A 530 -8.57 8.13 4.37
C THR A 530 -8.15 9.32 5.25
N SER A 531 -8.85 9.54 6.36
CA SER A 531 -8.57 10.66 7.27
C SER A 531 -7.38 10.42 8.22
N ASP A 532 -7.18 9.18 8.66
CA ASP A 532 -6.21 8.84 9.71
C ASP A 532 -4.81 9.44 9.56
N PRO A 533 -4.10 9.31 8.42
CA PRO A 533 -2.72 9.79 8.34
C PRO A 533 -2.63 11.31 8.56
N PHE A 534 -3.64 12.07 8.14
CA PHE A 534 -3.70 13.52 8.32
C PHE A 534 -4.04 13.91 9.76
N VAL A 535 -5.00 13.22 10.37
CA VAL A 535 -5.42 13.45 11.75
C VAL A 535 -4.28 13.13 12.72
N MET A 536 -3.65 11.97 12.56
CA MET A 536 -2.56 11.53 13.44
C MET A 536 -1.32 12.38 13.24
N ALA A 537 -0.90 12.68 12.00
CA ALA A 537 0.23 13.56 11.76
C ALA A 537 0.04 14.92 12.44
N ALA A 538 -1.14 15.54 12.32
CA ALA A 538 -1.41 16.83 12.93
C ALA A 538 -1.30 16.82 14.47
N MET A 539 -1.69 15.73 15.12
CA MET A 539 -1.62 15.59 16.59
C MET A 539 -0.24 15.13 17.08
N GLU A 540 0.38 14.18 16.40
CA GLU A 540 1.61 13.52 16.84
C GLU A 540 2.87 14.30 16.43
N LEU A 541 2.90 14.79 15.19
CA LEU A 541 4.09 15.34 14.54
C LEU A 541 3.98 16.86 14.31
N GLY A 542 2.76 17.37 14.16
CA GLY A 542 2.49 18.71 13.66
C GLY A 542 2.64 18.78 12.13
N PRO A 543 2.94 19.97 11.58
CA PRO A 543 3.18 20.12 10.15
C PRO A 543 4.39 19.27 9.69
N ILE A 544 4.15 18.29 8.81
CA ILE A 544 5.23 17.56 8.13
C ILE A 544 5.92 18.49 7.12
N ASP A 545 5.12 19.09 6.24
CA ASP A 545 5.49 20.18 5.35
C ASP A 545 4.24 20.99 4.95
N ASP A 546 4.43 22.03 4.13
CA ASP A 546 3.34 22.91 3.67
C ASP A 546 2.31 22.18 2.81
N THR A 547 2.74 21.22 1.98
CA THR A 547 1.87 20.44 1.08
C THR A 547 0.99 19.50 1.89
N PHE A 548 1.56 18.74 2.82
CA PHE A 548 0.83 17.86 3.73
C PHE A 548 -0.17 18.64 4.58
N SER A 549 0.25 19.81 5.07
CA SER A 549 -0.60 20.70 5.87
C SER A 549 -1.78 21.22 5.05
N ASP A 550 -1.57 21.58 3.78
CA ASP A 550 -2.63 21.99 2.87
C ASP A 550 -3.59 20.85 2.53
N LEU A 551 -3.06 19.65 2.30
CA LEU A 551 -3.87 18.45 2.09
C LEU A 551 -4.75 18.14 3.30
N THR A 552 -4.20 18.20 4.51
CA THR A 552 -4.94 18.00 5.76
C THR A 552 -6.17 18.91 5.83
N ARG A 553 -6.00 20.20 5.52
CA ARG A 553 -7.10 21.18 5.51
C ARG A 553 -8.11 20.92 4.40
N LYS A 554 -7.65 20.54 3.20
CA LYS A 554 -8.53 20.21 2.07
C LYS A 554 -9.37 18.96 2.34
N VAL A 555 -8.77 17.93 2.93
CA VAL A 555 -9.46 16.69 3.32
C VAL A 555 -10.57 16.99 4.32
N TYR A 556 -10.29 17.83 5.33
CA TYR A 556 -11.32 18.29 6.26
C TYR A 556 -12.42 19.13 5.56
N ASP A 557 -12.05 20.14 4.75
CA ASP A 557 -13.02 21.03 4.07
C ASP A 557 -13.92 20.26 3.08
N ILE A 558 -13.40 19.25 2.38
CA ILE A 558 -14.19 18.41 1.48
C ILE A 558 -15.28 17.64 2.24
N GLN A 559 -14.95 17.08 3.41
CA GLN A 559 -15.92 16.37 4.24
C GLN A 559 -16.93 17.34 4.88
N ARG A 560 -16.47 18.52 5.32
CA ARG A 560 -17.33 19.62 5.77
C ARG A 560 -18.33 20.06 4.69
N ARG A 561 -17.87 20.22 3.45
CA ARG A 561 -18.72 20.57 2.30
C ARG A 561 -19.75 19.50 1.98
N ARG A 562 -19.39 18.22 2.13
CA ARG A 562 -20.34 17.13 1.99
C ARG A 562 -21.45 17.26 3.02
N TRP A 563 -21.09 17.46 4.28
CA TRP A 563 -22.06 17.69 5.36
C TRP A 563 -22.98 18.90 5.08
N LEU A 564 -22.43 20.03 4.61
CA LEU A 564 -23.25 21.20 4.25
C LEU A 564 -24.22 20.93 3.09
N LYS A 565 -23.90 19.97 2.21
CA LYS A 565 -24.72 19.63 1.04
C LYS A 565 -25.80 18.58 1.36
N SER A 566 -25.49 17.58 2.18
CA SER A 566 -26.38 16.45 2.46
C SER A 566 -27.01 16.45 3.85
N GLU A 567 -26.53 17.30 4.76
CA GLU A 567 -26.81 17.27 6.21
C GLU A 567 -26.37 15.97 6.91
N GLU A 568 -25.74 15.04 6.19
CA GLU A 568 -25.20 13.80 6.74
C GLU A 568 -23.77 14.03 7.25
N VAL A 569 -23.59 13.87 8.57
CA VAL A 569 -22.27 13.96 9.20
C VAL A 569 -21.38 12.85 8.65
N THR A 570 -20.31 13.24 7.96
CA THR A 570 -19.37 12.33 7.31
C THR A 570 -18.00 12.45 7.96
N ALA A 571 -17.35 11.35 8.33
CA ALA A 571 -15.91 11.31 8.60
C ALA A 571 -15.38 9.97 8.10
N VAL A 572 -14.87 9.97 6.86
CA VAL A 572 -14.43 8.75 6.18
C VAL A 572 -13.06 8.34 6.68
N ASN A 573 -12.90 7.05 6.87
CA ASN A 573 -11.66 6.48 7.39
C ASN A 573 -11.52 4.99 7.04
N GLU A 574 -10.36 4.42 7.33
CA GLU A 574 -10.24 2.98 7.46
C GLU A 574 -10.78 2.53 8.82
N ASP A 575 -11.55 1.45 8.86
CA ASP A 575 -12.12 0.95 10.11
C ASP A 575 -12.27 -0.56 10.10
N ALA A 576 -12.03 -1.16 11.26
CA ALA A 576 -12.47 -2.52 11.54
C ALA A 576 -14.01 -2.54 11.60
N VAL A 577 -14.61 -3.54 10.96
CA VAL A 577 -16.07 -3.75 10.92
C VAL A 577 -16.47 -5.02 11.65
N ASN A 578 -17.67 -5.04 12.22
CA ASN A 578 -18.17 -6.09 13.11
C ASN A 578 -18.64 -7.37 12.41
N LYS A 579 -18.43 -7.49 11.10
CA LYS A 579 -18.77 -8.64 10.25
C LYS A 579 -17.82 -8.67 9.05
N ALA A 580 -17.72 -9.79 8.35
CA ALA A 580 -16.93 -9.89 7.11
C ALA A 580 -17.27 -8.72 6.17
N PRO A 581 -16.29 -7.99 5.62
CA PRO A 581 -14.87 -8.36 5.45
C PRO A 581 -13.93 -8.02 6.62
N TRP A 582 -14.47 -7.64 7.80
CA TRP A 582 -13.74 -7.31 9.03
C TRP A 582 -12.92 -6.02 9.00
N PHE A 583 -12.58 -5.51 7.83
CA PHE A 583 -11.91 -4.22 7.65
C PHE A 583 -12.28 -3.59 6.31
N VAL A 584 -12.49 -2.27 6.28
CA VAL A 584 -12.81 -1.52 5.07
C VAL A 584 -12.11 -0.16 5.06
N TYR A 585 -11.93 0.39 3.86
CA TYR A 585 -11.45 1.73 3.61
C TYR A 585 -12.60 2.58 3.08
N ASN A 586 -13.08 3.53 3.90
CA ASN A 586 -13.97 4.59 3.43
C ASN A 586 -13.11 5.74 2.94
N ASN A 587 -13.14 6.02 1.65
CA ASN A 587 -12.23 6.95 1.01
C ASN A 587 -12.91 8.28 0.73
N VAL A 588 -12.14 9.38 0.79
CA VAL A 588 -12.55 10.64 0.17
C VAL A 588 -12.63 10.46 -1.35
N TYR A 589 -11.67 9.72 -1.91
CA TYR A 589 -11.57 9.39 -3.33
C TYR A 589 -10.80 8.09 -3.53
N TYR A 590 -11.28 7.24 -4.43
CA TYR A 590 -10.62 5.98 -4.81
C TYR A 590 -10.91 5.67 -6.28
N GLU A 591 -9.88 5.50 -7.09
CA GLU A 591 -9.96 5.04 -8.49
C GLU A 591 -11.09 5.69 -9.32
N GLY A 592 -11.13 7.02 -9.38
CA GLY A 592 -12.15 7.75 -10.15
C GLY A 592 -13.45 8.03 -9.39
N THR A 593 -13.64 7.43 -8.22
CA THR A 593 -14.91 7.46 -7.47
C THR A 593 -14.73 8.17 -6.13
N PRO A 594 -15.32 9.37 -5.93
CA PRO A 594 -15.42 9.97 -4.61
C PRO A 594 -16.27 9.13 -3.66
N TRP A 595 -15.91 9.09 -2.38
CA TRP A 595 -16.72 8.45 -1.32
C TRP A 595 -16.87 6.92 -1.44
N ALA A 596 -15.98 6.25 -2.15
CA ALA A 596 -16.01 4.80 -2.30
C ALA A 596 -15.61 4.09 -1.00
N CYS A 597 -16.36 3.06 -0.63
CA CYS A 597 -15.99 2.10 0.39
C CYS A 597 -15.47 0.83 -0.27
N VAL A 598 -14.25 0.41 0.07
CA VAL A 598 -13.62 -0.77 -0.53
C VAL A 598 -12.91 -1.64 0.52
N THR A 599 -12.70 -2.91 0.18
CA THR A 599 -11.84 -3.84 0.93
C THR A 599 -10.35 -3.59 0.63
N HIS A 600 -9.47 -4.29 1.35
CA HIS A 600 -8.00 -4.20 1.19
C HIS A 600 -7.48 -4.59 -0.21
N ASP A 601 -8.24 -5.38 -0.97
CA ASP A 601 -7.96 -5.75 -2.35
C ASP A 601 -8.60 -4.81 -3.37
N GLY A 602 -9.37 -3.82 -2.93
CA GLY A 602 -10.04 -2.82 -3.77
C GLY A 602 -11.45 -3.20 -4.20
N ALA A 603 -12.00 -4.31 -3.70
CA ALA A 603 -13.35 -4.73 -4.04
C ALA A 603 -14.40 -3.80 -3.39
N PRO A 604 -15.49 -3.45 -4.09
CA PRO A 604 -16.55 -2.60 -3.55
C PRO A 604 -17.16 -3.17 -2.27
N ALA A 605 -17.36 -2.30 -1.28
CA ALA A 605 -17.88 -2.64 0.04
C ALA A 605 -18.87 -1.59 0.56
N ASP A 606 -19.64 -0.95 -0.34
CA ASP A 606 -20.53 0.19 -0.04
C ASP A 606 -21.46 -0.02 1.16
N ALA A 607 -21.90 -1.25 1.42
CA ALA A 607 -22.70 -1.62 2.60
C ALA A 607 -22.01 -1.34 3.95
N PHE A 608 -20.70 -1.05 3.95
CA PHE A 608 -19.88 -0.76 5.11
C PHE A 608 -19.47 0.72 5.21
N PHE A 609 -19.91 1.55 4.27
CA PHE A 609 -19.71 2.99 4.37
C PHE A 609 -20.25 3.48 5.71
N SER A 610 -19.43 4.19 6.48
CA SER A 610 -19.77 4.57 7.85
C SER A 610 -19.10 5.86 8.30
N LEU A 611 -19.72 6.50 9.29
CA LEU A 611 -19.12 7.57 10.08
C LEU A 611 -18.15 6.94 11.08
N SER A 612 -16.84 7.23 10.94
CA SER A 612 -15.79 6.73 11.83
C SER A 612 -15.73 7.53 13.14
N THR A 613 -15.79 6.85 14.29
CA THR A 613 -15.69 7.49 15.61
C THR A 613 -14.33 8.14 15.82
N LYS A 614 -13.23 7.45 15.44
CA LYS A 614 -11.87 7.98 15.62
C LYS A 614 -11.59 9.18 14.73
N ALA A 615 -12.00 9.14 13.46
CA ALA A 615 -11.83 10.28 12.56
C ALA A 615 -12.69 11.46 13.00
N ALA A 616 -13.95 11.23 13.40
CA ALA A 616 -14.83 12.30 13.85
C ALA A 616 -14.29 13.01 15.11
N LEU A 617 -13.84 12.25 16.12
CA LEU A 617 -13.22 12.86 17.30
C LEU A 617 -11.89 13.52 16.97
N GLY A 618 -11.05 12.89 16.16
CA GLY A 618 -9.78 13.48 15.73
C GLY A 618 -9.94 14.80 14.98
N TRP A 619 -10.82 14.88 13.98
CA TRP A 619 -11.13 16.13 13.30
C TRP A 619 -11.71 17.19 14.25
N SER A 620 -12.56 16.78 15.21
CA SER A 620 -13.19 17.70 16.16
C SER A 620 -12.22 18.40 17.11
N VAL A 621 -11.01 17.87 17.31
CA VAL A 621 -10.00 18.51 18.16
C VAL A 621 -9.01 19.38 17.40
N LEU A 622 -8.94 19.19 16.06
CA LEU A 622 -8.08 19.97 15.17
C LEU A 622 -8.74 21.27 14.70
N PHE A 623 -10.06 21.22 14.48
CA PHE A 623 -10.85 22.34 13.97
C PHE A 623 -11.92 22.79 14.96
N ASP A 624 -12.33 24.05 14.85
CA ASP A 624 -13.31 24.69 15.72
C ASP A 624 -14.38 25.40 14.90
N ASP A 625 -15.28 24.60 14.33
CA ASP A 625 -16.43 25.10 13.58
C ASP A 625 -17.67 24.23 13.86
N ALA A 626 -18.80 24.60 13.24
CA ALA A 626 -20.06 23.88 13.40
C ALA A 626 -20.01 22.41 12.95
N TYR A 627 -19.18 22.10 11.96
CA TYR A 627 -19.00 20.73 11.48
C TYR A 627 -18.15 19.91 12.45
N ALA A 628 -17.06 20.48 12.98
CA ALA A 628 -16.26 19.86 14.06
C ALA A 628 -17.12 19.54 15.29
N THR A 629 -18.02 20.47 15.65
CA THR A 629 -18.99 20.28 16.74
C THR A 629 -19.98 19.15 16.43
N ALA A 630 -20.54 19.12 15.21
CA ALA A 630 -21.46 18.08 14.77
C ALA A 630 -20.81 16.69 14.74
N LEU A 631 -19.55 16.61 14.30
CA LEU A 631 -18.74 15.38 14.32
C LEU A 631 -18.65 14.80 15.72
N ARG A 632 -18.23 15.62 16.70
CA ARG A 632 -18.12 15.19 18.10
C ARG A 632 -19.45 14.71 18.65
N GLN A 633 -20.52 15.50 18.47
CA GLN A 633 -21.85 15.17 18.99
C GLN A 633 -22.41 13.87 18.41
N ALA A 634 -22.14 13.58 17.12
CA ALA A 634 -22.61 12.38 16.46
C ALA A 634 -22.02 11.08 17.04
N VAL A 635 -20.81 11.14 17.61
CA VAL A 635 -20.03 9.94 17.98
C VAL A 635 -19.72 9.80 19.47
N VAL A 636 -19.83 10.86 20.28
CA VAL A 636 -19.48 10.82 21.72
C VAL A 636 -20.31 9.79 22.52
N GLY A 637 -21.51 9.45 22.03
CA GLY A 637 -22.37 8.41 22.59
C GLY A 637 -22.05 6.97 22.14
N LEU A 638 -21.17 6.77 21.16
CA LEU A 638 -20.87 5.45 20.57
C LEU A 638 -19.88 4.64 21.43
N LYS A 639 -20.32 4.26 22.63
CA LYS A 639 -19.47 3.59 23.62
C LYS A 639 -20.08 2.30 24.17
N HIS A 640 -19.21 1.32 24.41
CA HIS A 640 -19.49 0.14 25.20
C HIS A 640 -19.15 0.42 26.67
N PRO A 641 -19.97 -0.03 27.65
CA PRO A 641 -19.71 0.26 29.07
C PRO A 641 -18.34 -0.23 29.57
N ARG A 642 -17.87 -1.36 29.03
CA ARG A 642 -16.58 -2.00 29.40
C ARG A 642 -15.46 -1.93 28.36
N TYR A 643 -15.76 -1.76 27.07
CA TYR A 643 -14.77 -2.03 25.99
C TYR A 643 -14.46 -0.78 25.18
N GLY A 644 -14.58 0.40 25.79
CA GLY A 644 -14.33 1.68 25.14
C GLY A 644 -15.31 2.02 24.03
N PHE A 645 -14.85 2.78 23.05
CA PHE A 645 -15.65 3.26 21.93
C PHE A 645 -15.81 2.21 20.84
N TYR A 646 -16.98 2.24 20.19
CA TYR A 646 -17.25 1.51 18.96
C TYR A 646 -16.62 2.22 17.77
N ALA A 647 -16.28 1.46 16.72
CA ALA A 647 -15.61 1.99 15.54
C ALA A 647 -16.40 3.07 14.79
N GLY A 648 -17.73 3.00 14.76
CA GLY A 648 -18.53 3.99 14.05
C GLY A 648 -20.02 3.69 13.96
N ARG A 649 -20.69 4.37 13.02
CA ARG A 649 -22.13 4.21 12.72
C ARG A 649 -22.37 4.17 11.22
N TYR A 650 -23.22 3.26 10.76
CA TYR A 650 -23.65 3.17 9.36
C TYR A 650 -24.76 4.19 9.04
N PRO A 651 -24.98 4.55 7.77
CA PRO A 651 -26.02 5.49 7.35
C PRO A 651 -27.45 5.11 7.78
N ASP A 652 -27.73 3.80 7.92
CA ASP A 652 -29.02 3.29 8.40
C ASP A 652 -29.23 3.47 9.91
N GLY A 653 -28.27 4.06 10.62
CA GLY A 653 -28.28 4.30 12.05
C GLY A 653 -27.75 3.14 12.89
N THR A 654 -27.48 1.98 12.30
CA THR A 654 -26.90 0.83 13.03
C THR A 654 -25.45 1.11 13.41
N ILE A 655 -25.01 0.53 14.55
CA ILE A 655 -23.67 0.78 15.10
C ILE A 655 -22.69 -0.25 14.53
N ASN A 656 -21.54 0.22 14.04
CA ASN A 656 -20.39 -0.65 13.82
C ASN A 656 -19.79 -1.02 15.19
N THR A 657 -20.23 -2.15 15.75
CA THR A 657 -19.86 -2.61 17.10
C THR A 657 -18.45 -3.19 17.22
N SER A 658 -17.59 -2.99 16.21
CA SER A 658 -16.18 -3.33 16.29
C SER A 658 -15.53 -2.59 17.45
N ARG A 659 -14.73 -3.33 18.22
CA ARG A 659 -14.01 -2.86 19.42
C ARG A 659 -12.54 -3.15 19.18
N ASN A 660 -11.77 -2.10 18.98
CA ASN A 660 -10.37 -2.23 18.55
C ASN A 660 -9.48 -1.16 19.18
N ILE A 661 -8.17 -1.43 19.22
CA ILE A 661 -7.18 -0.54 19.81
C ILE A 661 -7.03 0.76 19.02
N ASN A 662 -7.07 0.70 17.68
CA ASN A 662 -6.84 1.86 16.82
C ASN A 662 -7.90 2.94 17.00
N THR A 663 -9.17 2.57 17.20
CA THR A 663 -10.23 3.53 17.55
C THR A 663 -9.95 4.19 18.89
N ASN A 664 -9.61 3.41 19.91
CA ASN A 664 -9.50 3.91 21.29
C ASN A 664 -8.18 4.68 21.54
N ALA A 665 -7.09 4.30 20.89
CA ALA A 665 -5.81 4.99 20.97
C ALA A 665 -5.90 6.40 20.36
N VAL A 666 -6.42 6.52 19.13
CA VAL A 666 -6.59 7.82 18.47
C VAL A 666 -7.52 8.75 19.29
N ILE A 667 -8.53 8.21 19.97
CA ILE A 667 -9.37 9.00 20.88
C ILE A 667 -8.57 9.50 22.09
N LEU A 668 -7.72 8.66 22.70
CA LEU A 668 -6.85 9.08 23.80
C LEU A 668 -5.86 10.16 23.34
N GLU A 669 -5.31 10.03 22.14
CA GLU A 669 -4.45 11.04 21.52
C GLU A 669 -5.22 12.36 21.31
N ALA A 670 -6.41 12.32 20.73
CA ALA A 670 -7.25 13.51 20.53
C ALA A 670 -7.56 14.23 21.85
N MET A 671 -7.87 13.49 22.91
CA MET A 671 -8.09 14.09 24.24
C MET A 671 -6.82 14.69 24.82
N LEU A 672 -5.67 14.01 24.68
CA LEU A 672 -4.39 14.56 25.12
C LEU A 672 -4.03 15.84 24.35
N TYR A 673 -4.27 15.85 23.04
CA TYR A 673 -4.04 17.00 22.19
C TYR A 673 -4.81 18.23 22.68
N MET A 674 -6.09 18.07 23.04
CA MET A 674 -6.88 19.14 23.67
C MET A 674 -6.32 19.54 25.04
N LYS A 675 -5.98 18.57 25.91
CA LYS A 675 -5.41 18.86 27.24
C LYS A 675 -4.11 19.67 27.15
N ARG A 676 -3.35 19.50 26.06
CA ARG A 676 -2.11 20.22 25.76
C ARG A 676 -2.34 21.56 25.02
N GLY A 677 -3.58 22.05 24.96
CA GLY A 677 -3.90 23.31 24.29
C GLY A 677 -3.71 23.25 22.78
N SER A 678 -4.06 22.11 22.15
CA SER A 678 -3.92 21.88 20.70
C SER A 678 -2.48 22.02 20.20
N THR A 679 -1.53 21.49 20.98
CA THR A 679 -0.11 21.46 20.62
C THR A 679 0.31 20.03 20.23
N PRO A 680 1.01 19.83 19.11
CA PRO A 680 1.52 18.52 18.71
C PRO A 680 2.42 17.86 19.75
N PHE A 681 2.55 16.54 19.67
CA PHE A 681 3.30 15.75 20.64
C PHE A 681 4.82 15.91 20.51
N LEU A 682 5.31 15.96 19.28
CA LEU A 682 6.65 16.44 18.94
C LEU A 682 6.59 17.91 18.53
N THR A 683 7.43 18.75 19.15
CA THR A 683 7.45 20.21 18.92
C THR A 683 8.77 20.72 18.34
N GLN A 684 9.73 19.84 18.07
CA GLN A 684 10.99 20.16 17.40
C GLN A 684 11.02 19.46 16.04
N GLY A 685 11.33 20.23 14.99
CA GLY A 685 11.13 19.90 13.59
C GLY A 685 11.69 18.53 13.21
N VAL A 686 10.88 17.79 12.45
CA VAL A 686 11.22 16.48 11.89
C VAL A 686 12.30 16.59 10.79
N PHE A 687 12.50 17.78 10.21
CA PHE A 687 13.52 18.02 9.18
C PHE A 687 14.18 19.40 9.36
N PRO A 688 15.49 19.52 9.06
CA PRO A 688 16.19 20.80 8.97
C PRO A 688 15.75 21.64 7.76
#